data_AF-A0A972VEH8-F1
#
_entry.id   AF-A0A972VEH8-F1
#
_cell.length_a   1.000
_cell.length_b   1.000
_cell.length_c   1.000
_cell.angle_alpha   90.00
_cell.angle_beta   90.00
_cell.angle_gamma   90.00
#
_symmetry.space_group_name_H-M   'P 1'
#
loop_
_entity.id
_entity.type
_entity.pdbx_description
1 polymer ?
#
loop_
_entity_poly.entity_id
_entity_poly.type
_entity_poly.pdbx_seq_one_letter_code
_entity_poly.pdbx_strand_id
1 'polypeptide(L)'
;IYSWEELRTGDHKLIRDWVRLLASAGWNAICPSEVNWDYRDNFLDHLDEVEILAGILRDYGMTLYWSPSYLLALGPDTAKALYARVPDFGGYMMKLGSEKQNGDPRPPMVNRIADTLKPYGGMCLVRGFCYGNSRYTPEPYRHLIPYDIFASEDGNFRDNVVLVPKGSAGDWDLSAPIPGIDGALQKTLMGSELVVDKSFPSSWMEKWTWWLDQDTYRNGPGSLNKFSMHCIMGVAMISPAPAWASSPLNMVNYYGLGRLAWNPDRSLDDIYTEWITQTFGQDPEVMATLKTILYLSDDVARKLYMYRGYRGIWIDRGDEFMVENKTPYAISPQGIGPVSPALKKRLLDQYAPGLREVYGDPLRGEEFLSSFHFRTHDTRLSIGRTLIQDVYGGMEEAVDLAGQMAELWQSLEGRIDSHRFQHTKRILNDFVEDAKKSRDQMAQAFEAHTGQSQHKALAALTASGLAEKGTYNVRHFGARGDGTANDAAAINRAIDACHAAGGGTVFVPSGMYTSGSVHLKSHVTLVLDKGAVLKAMPGAVDSWEASLIWGKNLENVKIYGPGTLDGSALIRSSQIGRGTGDKGIALKRCSQVEIRNLNILEGGHCAILALGCEDMLIDNVAVKTGRDGLILSQCRNVRVAHCHIDAVCREEGQPAGGGDAIKFVDSALSLDRALPSKNITVRDCFLASVRSPGQLSTESVGSLKHIQFENTRILHVGKAGVSITSK
;
A
#
# COMPACT_ATOMS: atom_id res chain seq x y z
N ILE A 1 -15.28 26.53 5.86
CA ILE A 1 -16.25 25.70 5.12
C ILE A 1 -17.48 25.47 5.99
N TYR A 2 -17.36 24.91 7.20
CA TYR A 2 -18.52 24.67 8.08
C TYR A 2 -18.58 25.65 9.26
N SER A 3 -18.48 26.95 9.02
CA SER A 3 -18.62 27.90 10.14
C SER A 3 -20.09 28.11 10.51
N TRP A 4 -20.35 28.33 11.80
CA TRP A 4 -21.69 28.69 12.27
C TRP A 4 -22.21 29.98 11.63
N GLU A 5 -21.32 30.93 11.37
CA GLU A 5 -21.65 32.19 10.70
C GLU A 5 -22.13 31.94 9.25
N GLU A 6 -21.39 31.17 8.44
CA GLU A 6 -21.81 30.82 7.07
C GLU A 6 -23.17 30.11 7.04
N LEU A 7 -23.48 29.26 8.03
CA LEU A 7 -24.77 28.58 8.12
C LEU A 7 -25.92 29.56 8.42
N ARG A 8 -25.68 30.61 9.24
CA ARG A 8 -26.66 31.64 9.57
C ARG A 8 -26.92 32.64 8.44
N THR A 9 -25.91 32.97 7.63
CA THR A 9 -26.05 34.00 6.57
C THR A 9 -26.93 33.56 5.41
N GLY A 10 -27.12 32.24 5.23
CA GLY A 10 -27.92 31.66 4.16
C GLY A 10 -27.20 31.48 2.83
N ASP A 11 -25.96 31.95 2.69
CA ASP A 11 -25.12 31.65 1.51
C ASP A 11 -24.38 30.33 1.71
N HIS A 12 -25.06 29.23 1.38
CA HIS A 12 -24.52 27.88 1.54
C HIS A 12 -23.86 27.34 0.27
N LYS A 13 -23.57 28.19 -0.74
CA LYS A 13 -23.07 27.71 -2.04
C LYS A 13 -21.76 26.92 -1.88
N LEU A 14 -20.82 27.44 -1.09
CA LEU A 14 -19.54 26.77 -0.86
C LEU A 14 -19.72 25.40 -0.18
N ILE A 15 -20.57 25.32 0.83
CA ILE A 15 -20.89 24.05 1.53
C ILE A 15 -21.53 23.07 0.55
N ARG A 16 -22.51 23.51 -0.25
CA ARG A 16 -23.18 22.68 -1.25
C ARG A 16 -22.23 22.18 -2.33
N ASP A 17 -21.31 23.02 -2.79
CA ASP A 17 -20.29 22.64 -3.78
C ASP A 17 -19.32 21.60 -3.21
N TRP A 18 -18.91 21.76 -1.96
CA TRP A 18 -18.07 20.80 -1.25
C TRP A 18 -18.75 19.45 -1.08
N VAL A 19 -19.98 19.45 -0.57
CA VAL A 19 -20.78 18.23 -0.37
C VAL A 19 -21.05 17.54 -1.71
N ARG A 20 -21.34 18.31 -2.76
CA ARG A 20 -21.51 17.75 -4.12
C ARG A 20 -20.25 17.07 -4.64
N LEU A 21 -19.07 17.65 -4.39
CA LEU A 21 -17.79 17.04 -4.75
C LEU A 21 -17.60 15.70 -4.04
N LEU A 22 -17.83 15.65 -2.72
CA LEU A 22 -17.71 14.41 -1.95
C LEU A 22 -18.73 13.36 -2.39
N ALA A 23 -20.01 13.72 -2.49
CA ALA A 23 -21.06 12.80 -2.94
C ALA A 23 -20.76 12.23 -4.33
N SER A 24 -20.21 13.04 -5.25
CA SER A 24 -19.84 12.58 -6.60
C SER A 24 -18.77 11.49 -6.62
N ALA A 25 -17.89 11.48 -5.61
CA ALA A 25 -16.85 10.45 -5.48
C ALA A 25 -17.34 9.20 -4.72
N GLY A 26 -18.53 9.23 -4.10
CA GLY A 26 -19.11 8.11 -3.37
C GLY A 26 -19.06 8.24 -1.84
N TRP A 27 -18.68 9.41 -1.31
CA TRP A 27 -18.78 9.67 0.13
C TRP A 27 -20.25 9.76 0.55
N ASN A 28 -20.60 9.17 1.68
CA ASN A 28 -21.98 9.11 2.19
C ASN A 28 -22.15 9.64 3.61
N ALA A 29 -21.10 10.15 4.25
CA ALA A 29 -21.16 10.67 5.61
C ALA A 29 -20.11 11.76 5.84
N ILE A 30 -20.41 12.72 6.72
CA ILE A 30 -19.49 13.76 7.17
C ILE A 30 -19.59 13.92 8.68
N CYS A 31 -18.44 14.04 9.35
CA CYS A 31 -18.37 14.62 10.67
C CYS A 31 -17.56 15.94 10.61
N PRO A 32 -18.22 17.11 10.72
CA PRO A 32 -17.58 18.40 10.51
C PRO A 32 -16.84 18.93 11.75
N SER A 33 -17.12 18.37 12.93
CA SER A 33 -16.57 18.79 14.22
C SER A 33 -15.20 18.22 14.51
N GLU A 34 -14.37 19.00 15.23
CA GLU A 34 -13.08 18.54 15.75
C GLU A 34 -13.24 17.40 16.77
N VAL A 35 -12.42 16.37 16.65
CA VAL A 35 -12.40 15.19 17.54
C VAL A 35 -11.82 15.51 18.92
N ASN A 36 -10.96 16.52 18.99
CA ASN A 36 -10.54 17.13 20.26
C ASN A 36 -11.62 18.10 20.72
N TRP A 37 -12.66 17.57 21.35
CA TRP A 37 -13.79 18.38 21.78
C TRP A 37 -13.36 19.57 22.65
N ASP A 38 -13.90 20.74 22.32
CA ASP A 38 -13.77 21.99 23.07
C ASP A 38 -15.19 22.49 23.42
N TYR A 39 -15.35 23.12 24.58
CA TYR A 39 -16.67 23.60 25.03
C TYR A 39 -17.26 24.68 24.11
N ARG A 40 -16.43 25.36 23.32
CA ARG A 40 -16.85 26.34 22.31
C ARG A 40 -17.51 25.69 21.09
N ASP A 41 -17.32 24.38 20.89
CA ASP A 41 -17.90 23.61 19.79
C ASP A 41 -19.15 22.82 20.22
N ASN A 42 -19.85 23.30 21.25
CA ASN A 42 -21.07 22.68 21.75
C ASN A 42 -22.23 22.84 20.75
N PHE A 43 -22.44 21.83 19.91
CA PHE A 43 -23.49 21.82 18.89
C PHE A 43 -24.93 21.98 19.44
N LEU A 44 -25.16 21.71 20.73
CA LEU A 44 -26.47 21.93 21.36
C LEU A 44 -26.88 23.41 21.36
N ASP A 45 -25.91 24.32 21.33
CA ASP A 45 -26.15 25.76 21.25
C ASP A 45 -26.39 26.23 19.79
N HIS A 46 -26.30 25.31 18.82
CA HIS A 46 -26.32 25.57 17.38
C HIS A 46 -27.22 24.58 16.62
N LEU A 47 -28.31 24.10 17.24
CA LEU A 47 -29.18 23.07 16.66
C LEU A 47 -29.87 23.51 15.36
N ASP A 48 -30.12 24.80 15.15
CA ASP A 48 -30.70 25.32 13.91
C ASP A 48 -29.69 25.22 12.76
N GLU A 49 -28.42 25.59 13.01
CA GLU A 49 -27.34 25.46 12.02
C GLU A 49 -27.01 23.99 11.72
N VAL A 50 -27.08 23.13 12.74
CA VAL A 50 -26.93 21.67 12.59
C VAL A 50 -28.05 21.10 11.70
N GLU A 51 -29.30 21.53 11.89
CA GLU A 51 -30.43 21.13 11.03
C GLU A 51 -30.23 21.58 9.58
N ILE A 52 -29.78 22.82 9.36
CA ILE A 52 -29.46 23.35 8.03
C ILE A 52 -28.38 22.49 7.36
N LEU A 53 -27.28 22.21 8.07
CA LEU A 53 -26.19 21.39 7.52
C LEU A 53 -26.67 19.98 7.18
N ALA A 54 -27.44 19.34 8.08
CA ALA A 54 -28.03 18.04 7.82
C ALA A 54 -28.97 18.06 6.60
N GLY A 55 -29.76 19.12 6.44
CA GLY A 55 -30.58 19.37 5.24
C GLY A 55 -29.75 19.39 3.96
N ILE A 56 -28.65 20.15 3.95
CA ILE A 56 -27.73 20.19 2.81
C ILE A 56 -27.16 18.81 2.51
N LEU A 57 -26.71 18.06 3.53
CA LEU A 57 -26.15 16.73 3.33
C LEU A 57 -27.18 15.74 2.78
N ARG A 58 -28.43 15.82 3.28
CA ARG A 58 -29.54 14.98 2.83
C ARG A 58 -29.89 15.17 1.36
N ASP A 59 -29.80 16.41 0.85
CA ASP A 59 -30.00 16.71 -0.57
C ASP A 59 -29.05 15.92 -1.49
N TYR A 60 -27.91 15.44 -0.95
CA TYR A 60 -26.92 14.63 -1.66
C TYR A 60 -26.80 13.20 -1.14
N GLY A 61 -27.73 12.74 -0.30
CA GLY A 61 -27.73 11.38 0.27
C GLY A 61 -26.59 11.13 1.28
N MET A 62 -26.08 12.18 1.92
CA MET A 62 -25.03 12.09 2.93
C MET A 62 -25.61 12.22 4.35
N THR A 63 -25.06 11.45 5.29
CA THR A 63 -25.45 11.45 6.70
C THR A 63 -24.55 12.33 7.55
N LEU A 64 -25.14 13.09 8.48
CA LEU A 64 -24.38 13.89 9.45
C LEU A 64 -23.96 13.06 10.67
N TYR A 65 -22.70 13.13 11.05
CA TYR A 65 -22.14 12.66 12.32
C TYR A 65 -21.59 13.83 13.12
N TRP A 66 -21.42 13.67 14.43
CA TRP A 66 -20.82 14.71 15.28
C TRP A 66 -19.87 14.12 16.34
N SER A 67 -18.87 14.88 16.76
CA SER A 67 -17.93 14.54 17.84
C SER A 67 -18.24 15.31 19.12
N PRO A 68 -19.04 14.75 20.04
CA PRO A 68 -19.28 15.35 21.36
C PRO A 68 -18.20 14.94 22.38
N SER A 69 -18.14 15.63 23.52
CA SER A 69 -17.51 15.07 24.72
C SER A 69 -18.28 13.85 25.22
N TYR A 70 -17.59 12.95 25.95
CA TYR A 70 -18.25 11.79 26.54
C TYR A 70 -19.37 12.16 27.53
N LEU A 71 -19.28 13.34 28.19
CA LEU A 71 -20.32 13.83 29.10
C LEU A 71 -21.59 14.20 28.34
N LEU A 72 -21.45 14.94 27.23
CA LEU A 72 -22.59 15.27 26.37
C LEU A 72 -23.19 14.01 25.75
N ALA A 73 -22.35 13.08 25.28
CA ALA A 73 -22.79 11.82 24.68
C ALA A 73 -23.63 10.93 25.64
N LEU A 74 -23.32 11.00 26.94
CA LEU A 74 -24.06 10.32 28.02
C LEU A 74 -25.25 11.12 28.56
N GLY A 75 -25.42 12.38 28.12
CA GLY A 75 -26.49 13.25 28.57
C GLY A 75 -27.87 12.65 28.23
N PRO A 76 -28.83 12.62 29.17
CA PRO A 76 -30.09 11.92 28.99
C PRO A 76 -30.95 12.48 27.84
N ASP A 77 -30.81 13.77 27.55
CA ASP A 77 -31.59 14.46 26.51
C ASP A 77 -30.76 14.86 25.27
N THR A 78 -29.44 14.66 25.28
CA THR A 78 -28.57 15.12 24.18
C THR A 78 -28.94 14.48 22.85
N ALA A 79 -28.98 13.14 22.80
CA ALA A 79 -29.35 12.41 21.59
C ALA A 79 -30.79 12.75 21.19
N LYS A 80 -31.72 12.76 22.15
CA LYS A 80 -33.12 13.09 21.92
C LYS A 80 -33.31 14.47 21.27
N ALA A 81 -32.64 15.50 21.77
CA ALA A 81 -32.71 16.85 21.21
C ALA A 81 -32.19 16.89 19.77
N LEU A 82 -31.09 16.19 19.49
CA LEU A 82 -30.49 16.14 18.17
C LEU A 82 -31.39 15.38 17.16
N TYR A 83 -31.86 14.18 17.51
CA TYR A 83 -32.76 13.40 16.65
C TYR A 83 -34.14 14.04 16.46
N ALA A 84 -34.59 14.90 17.38
CA ALA A 84 -35.81 15.67 17.19
C ALA A 84 -35.69 16.72 16.06
N ARG A 85 -34.47 17.24 15.81
CA ARG A 85 -34.19 18.20 14.73
C ARG A 85 -33.66 17.52 13.47
N VAL A 86 -32.88 16.44 13.64
CA VAL A 86 -32.22 15.68 12.57
C VAL A 86 -32.55 14.19 12.72
N PRO A 87 -33.73 13.73 12.25
CA PRO A 87 -34.18 12.34 12.45
C PRO A 87 -33.27 11.27 11.83
N ASP A 88 -32.50 11.64 10.81
CA ASP A 88 -31.55 10.80 10.07
C ASP A 88 -30.09 11.03 10.50
N PHE A 89 -29.86 11.59 11.71
CA PHE A 89 -28.53 11.74 12.26
C PHE A 89 -27.81 10.39 12.39
N GLY A 90 -26.55 10.33 11.96
CA GLY A 90 -25.79 9.07 11.90
C GLY A 90 -25.28 8.59 13.25
N GLY A 91 -25.02 9.51 14.18
CA GLY A 91 -24.51 9.21 15.51
C GLY A 91 -23.19 9.92 15.83
N TYR A 92 -22.46 9.37 16.80
CA TYR A 92 -21.29 10.05 17.37
C TYR A 92 -19.97 9.49 16.85
N MET A 93 -18.98 10.37 16.63
CA MET A 93 -17.56 10.01 16.50
C MET A 93 -16.83 10.38 17.80
N MET A 94 -16.36 9.38 18.53
CA MET A 94 -15.79 9.52 19.86
C MET A 94 -14.26 9.38 19.83
N LYS A 95 -13.57 10.37 20.41
CA LYS A 95 -12.17 10.26 20.84
C LYS A 95 -12.13 10.12 22.35
N LEU A 96 -11.74 8.93 22.85
CA LEU A 96 -11.75 8.59 24.27
C LEU A 96 -10.35 8.18 24.72
N GLY A 97 -10.00 8.51 25.97
CA GLY A 97 -8.74 8.09 26.59
C GLY A 97 -7.49 8.50 25.82
N SER A 98 -7.50 9.67 25.17
CA SER A 98 -6.47 10.05 24.19
C SER A 98 -6.11 11.53 24.26
N GLU A 99 -4.82 11.89 24.31
CA GLU A 99 -4.33 13.28 24.25
C GLU A 99 -5.09 14.27 25.17
N LYS A 100 -5.21 13.92 26.45
CA LYS A 100 -5.96 14.69 27.47
C LYS A 100 -7.49 14.66 27.31
N GLN A 101 -8.03 14.05 26.25
CA GLN A 101 -9.46 13.74 26.17
C GLN A 101 -9.80 12.65 27.18
N ASN A 102 -10.85 12.90 27.96
CA ASN A 102 -11.33 12.02 29.02
C ASN A 102 -12.38 11.02 28.48
N GLY A 103 -12.67 10.01 29.28
CA GLY A 103 -13.58 8.92 28.93
C GLY A 103 -12.82 7.63 28.67
N ASP A 104 -13.41 6.52 29.13
CA ASP A 104 -12.85 5.18 28.99
C ASP A 104 -13.22 4.60 27.62
N PRO A 105 -12.26 4.21 26.77
CA PRO A 105 -12.56 3.64 25.45
C PRO A 105 -13.12 2.20 25.51
N ARG A 106 -13.18 1.58 26.70
CA ARG A 106 -13.64 0.19 26.86
C ARG A 106 -15.17 0.05 26.89
N PRO A 107 -15.69 -1.18 26.69
CA PRO A 107 -17.13 -1.43 26.60
C PRO A 107 -18.01 -0.81 27.70
N PRO A 108 -17.65 -0.77 29.00
CA PRO A 108 -18.55 -0.26 30.03
C PRO A 108 -19.02 1.18 29.81
N MET A 109 -18.17 2.05 29.25
CA MET A 109 -18.56 3.44 28.93
C MET A 109 -19.09 3.55 27.50
N VAL A 110 -18.38 2.95 26.54
CA VAL A 110 -18.75 3.00 25.12
C VAL A 110 -20.15 2.44 24.90
N ASN A 111 -20.50 1.32 25.53
CA ASN A 111 -21.82 0.71 25.39
C ASN A 111 -22.91 1.60 25.97
N ARG A 112 -22.64 2.35 27.05
CA ARG A 112 -23.61 3.31 27.60
C ARG A 112 -23.86 4.47 26.65
N ILE A 113 -22.82 4.96 25.97
CA ILE A 113 -22.96 5.98 24.92
C ILE A 113 -23.76 5.40 23.75
N ALA A 114 -23.43 4.19 23.30
CA ALA A 114 -24.15 3.53 22.22
C ALA A 114 -25.62 3.29 22.55
N ASP A 115 -25.94 2.97 23.81
CA ASP A 115 -27.30 2.79 24.32
C ASP A 115 -28.13 4.10 24.27
N THR A 116 -27.51 5.30 24.30
CA THR A 116 -28.24 6.58 24.13
C THR A 116 -28.66 6.84 22.68
N LEU A 117 -27.94 6.26 21.72
CA LEU A 117 -28.21 6.37 20.28
C LEU A 117 -29.15 5.27 19.77
N LYS A 118 -29.14 4.10 20.42
CA LYS A 118 -29.85 2.90 19.97
C LYS A 118 -31.35 3.09 19.68
N PRO A 119 -32.14 3.86 20.48
CA PRO A 119 -33.56 4.09 20.18
C PRO A 119 -33.83 4.78 18.84
N TYR A 120 -32.82 5.45 18.28
CA TYR A 120 -32.92 6.23 17.05
C TYR A 120 -32.18 5.57 15.86
N GLY A 121 -31.55 4.41 16.07
CA GLY A 121 -30.76 3.72 15.04
C GLY A 121 -29.35 4.29 14.81
N GLY A 122 -28.86 5.16 15.70
CA GLY A 122 -27.54 5.78 15.58
C GLY A 122 -26.37 4.86 15.90
N MET A 123 -25.22 5.17 15.28
CA MET A 123 -23.95 4.46 15.45
C MET A 123 -22.98 5.23 16.36
N CYS A 124 -22.21 4.51 17.17
CA CYS A 124 -21.12 5.05 17.98
C CYS A 124 -19.78 4.63 17.36
N LEU A 125 -19.11 5.56 16.66
CA LEU A 125 -17.82 5.34 16.03
C LEU A 125 -16.74 5.72 17.05
N VAL A 126 -16.02 4.74 17.57
CA VAL A 126 -14.98 4.97 18.59
C VAL A 126 -13.62 4.85 17.94
N ARG A 127 -12.85 5.94 17.96
CA ARG A 127 -11.49 5.95 17.42
C ARG A 127 -10.61 5.03 18.26
N GLY A 128 -9.88 4.12 17.60
CA GLY A 128 -8.89 3.25 18.25
C GLY A 128 -7.59 3.97 18.61
N PHE A 129 -7.53 5.28 18.38
CA PHE A 129 -6.37 6.12 18.65
C PHE A 129 -6.32 6.55 20.11
N CYS A 130 -5.77 5.69 20.98
CA CYS A 130 -5.73 5.88 22.44
C CYS A 130 -4.29 5.96 22.95
N TYR A 131 -3.92 7.06 23.61
CA TYR A 131 -2.62 7.24 24.29
C TYR A 131 -2.56 8.55 25.10
N GLY A 132 -1.59 8.66 26.00
CA GLY A 132 -1.32 9.92 26.71
C GLY A 132 -2.35 10.31 27.78
N ASN A 133 -3.30 9.42 28.10
CA ASN A 133 -4.18 9.55 29.26
C ASN A 133 -3.88 8.40 30.24
N SER A 134 -2.98 8.63 31.20
CA SER A 134 -2.48 7.58 32.12
C SER A 134 -3.57 6.89 32.96
N ARG A 135 -4.75 7.50 33.10
CA ARG A 135 -5.90 6.88 33.77
C ARG A 135 -6.46 5.68 33.00
N TYR A 136 -6.46 5.76 31.67
CA TYR A 136 -7.08 4.76 30.79
C TYR A 136 -6.06 4.02 29.93
N THR A 137 -4.91 4.63 29.64
CA THR A 137 -3.87 4.13 28.75
C THR A 137 -2.49 4.28 29.42
N PRO A 138 -2.14 3.43 30.40
CA PRO A 138 -0.89 3.56 31.15
C PRO A 138 0.34 3.06 30.38
N GLU A 139 0.15 2.26 29.33
CA GLU A 139 1.24 1.76 28.48
C GLU A 139 1.97 2.95 27.80
N PRO A 140 3.30 3.08 27.96
CA PRO A 140 4.06 4.20 27.40
C PRO A 140 4.21 4.14 25.87
N TYR A 141 4.18 2.95 25.27
CA TYR A 141 4.39 2.79 23.84
C TYR A 141 3.08 2.83 23.07
N ARG A 142 2.79 3.97 22.46
CA ARG A 142 1.57 4.25 21.67
C ARG A 142 1.21 3.15 20.67
N HIS A 143 2.20 2.53 20.04
CA HIS A 143 1.99 1.47 19.04
C HIS A 143 1.33 0.22 19.62
N LEU A 144 1.53 -0.04 20.92
CA LEU A 144 1.02 -1.23 21.58
C LEU A 144 -0.40 -1.03 22.14
N ILE A 145 -0.75 0.22 22.45
CA ILE A 145 -1.95 0.58 23.23
C ILE A 145 -3.25 0.11 22.57
N PRO A 146 -3.52 0.34 21.27
CA PRO A 146 -4.81 -0.05 20.69
C PRO A 146 -5.07 -1.55 20.82
N TYR A 147 -4.09 -2.38 20.47
CA TYR A 147 -4.22 -3.83 20.63
C TYR A 147 -4.44 -4.21 22.09
N ASP A 148 -3.64 -3.68 23.02
CA ASP A 148 -3.69 -4.03 24.44
C ASP A 148 -5.03 -3.64 25.10
N ILE A 149 -5.71 -2.61 24.60
CA ILE A 149 -7.03 -2.18 25.09
C ILE A 149 -8.16 -3.00 24.48
N PHE A 150 -8.13 -3.20 23.16
CA PHE A 150 -9.32 -3.64 22.44
C PHE A 150 -9.33 -5.14 22.13
N ALA A 151 -8.17 -5.79 21.96
CA ALA A 151 -8.11 -7.20 21.53
C ALA A 151 -8.81 -8.13 22.54
N SER A 152 -8.66 -7.89 23.84
CA SER A 152 -9.33 -8.67 24.89
C SER A 152 -10.83 -8.38 25.02
N GLU A 153 -11.31 -7.30 24.41
CA GLU A 153 -12.70 -6.84 24.48
C GLU A 153 -13.52 -7.23 23.25
N ASP A 154 -12.96 -8.04 22.35
CA ASP A 154 -13.63 -8.44 21.12
C ASP A 154 -14.97 -9.16 21.39
N GLY A 155 -16.06 -8.60 20.88
CA GLY A 155 -17.42 -9.10 21.07
C GLY A 155 -18.13 -8.56 22.33
N ASN A 156 -17.48 -7.71 23.13
CA ASN A 156 -18.11 -7.07 24.30
C ASN A 156 -18.73 -5.70 23.99
N PHE A 157 -18.49 -5.15 22.79
CA PHE A 157 -19.10 -3.91 22.32
C PHE A 157 -20.54 -4.15 21.81
N ARG A 158 -21.40 -3.12 21.85
CA ARG A 158 -22.74 -3.19 21.25
C ARG A 158 -22.67 -3.36 19.73
N ASP A 159 -23.76 -3.88 19.17
CA ASP A 159 -23.97 -4.04 17.72
C ASP A 159 -23.97 -2.72 16.94
N ASN A 160 -24.22 -1.58 17.59
CA ASN A 160 -24.12 -0.25 17.00
C ASN A 160 -22.83 0.51 17.36
N VAL A 161 -21.77 -0.21 17.76
CA VAL A 161 -20.43 0.36 17.98
C VAL A 161 -19.49 -0.09 16.88
N VAL A 162 -18.77 0.86 16.28
CA VAL A 162 -17.68 0.58 15.33
C VAL A 162 -16.37 1.07 15.92
N LEU A 163 -15.38 0.19 16.07
CA LEU A 163 -14.03 0.57 16.43
C LEU A 163 -13.27 1.01 15.17
N VAL A 164 -12.66 2.20 15.22
CA VAL A 164 -11.98 2.82 14.08
C VAL A 164 -10.53 3.13 14.44
N PRO A 165 -9.62 2.15 14.48
CA PRO A 165 -8.19 2.42 14.57
C PRO A 165 -7.68 3.17 13.33
N LYS A 166 -6.50 3.80 13.46
CA LYS A 166 -5.79 4.38 12.30
C LYS A 166 -5.32 3.26 11.38
N GLY A 167 -5.20 3.53 10.08
CA GLY A 167 -4.65 2.57 9.10
C GLY A 167 -3.14 2.30 9.22
N SER A 168 -2.48 2.79 10.28
CA SER A 168 -1.11 2.45 10.65
C SER A 168 -0.99 2.32 12.16
N ALA A 169 0.00 1.55 12.63
CA ALA A 169 0.24 1.34 14.07
C ALA A 169 0.60 2.64 14.84
N GLY A 170 1.10 3.67 14.15
CA GLY A 170 1.41 4.99 14.72
C GLY A 170 0.30 6.02 14.48
N ASP A 171 0.54 7.01 13.62
CA ASP A 171 -0.35 8.17 13.37
C ASP A 171 -0.58 8.45 11.88
N TRP A 172 -1.11 7.49 11.14
CA TRP A 172 -1.21 7.58 9.69
C TRP A 172 0.16 7.65 8.97
N ASP A 173 1.21 7.07 9.57
CA ASP A 173 2.57 6.97 9.04
C ASP A 173 2.57 6.42 7.62
N LEU A 174 3.25 7.09 6.69
CA LEU A 174 3.22 6.70 5.28
C LEU A 174 3.79 5.29 5.05
N SER A 175 4.81 4.91 5.80
CA SER A 175 5.50 3.63 5.67
C SER A 175 5.56 2.91 7.02
N ALA A 176 4.46 2.26 7.41
CA ALA A 176 4.34 1.45 8.61
C ALA A 176 3.53 0.17 8.36
N PRO A 177 3.78 -0.90 9.15
CA PRO A 177 2.95 -2.09 9.09
C PRO A 177 1.51 -1.75 9.49
N ILE A 178 0.57 -2.60 9.06
CA ILE A 178 -0.81 -2.52 9.52
C ILE A 178 -0.87 -2.62 11.06
N PRO A 179 -1.83 -1.95 11.72
CA PRO A 179 -2.06 -2.12 13.14
C PRO A 179 -2.32 -3.59 13.51
N GLY A 180 -1.71 -4.09 14.59
CA GLY A 180 -1.99 -5.45 15.07
C GLY A 180 -3.46 -5.70 15.42
N ILE A 181 -4.18 -4.65 15.84
CA ILE A 181 -5.62 -4.70 16.15
C ILE A 181 -6.49 -5.11 14.94
N ASP A 182 -6.07 -4.81 13.71
CA ASP A 182 -6.82 -5.15 12.48
C ASP A 182 -6.95 -6.68 12.33
N GLY A 183 -5.94 -7.43 12.81
CA GLY A 183 -5.94 -8.89 12.84
C GLY A 183 -6.59 -9.51 14.09
N ALA A 184 -6.79 -8.72 15.15
CA ALA A 184 -7.21 -9.22 16.46
C ALA A 184 -8.73 -9.27 16.64
N LEU A 185 -9.45 -8.30 16.06
CA LEU A 185 -10.89 -8.15 16.27
C LEU A 185 -11.68 -8.95 15.24
N GLN A 186 -12.42 -9.95 15.71
CA GLN A 186 -13.22 -10.85 14.89
C GLN A 186 -14.73 -10.64 15.01
N LYS A 187 -15.20 -10.24 16.19
CA LYS A 187 -16.63 -10.18 16.58
C LYS A 187 -17.18 -8.77 16.72
N THR A 188 -16.31 -7.77 16.70
CA THR A 188 -16.65 -6.34 16.80
C THR A 188 -16.69 -5.70 15.43
N LEU A 189 -17.61 -4.76 15.18
CA LEU A 189 -17.61 -3.98 13.94
C LEU A 189 -16.34 -3.12 13.89
N MET A 190 -15.66 -3.19 12.76
CA MET A 190 -14.38 -2.54 12.52
C MET A 190 -14.48 -1.56 11.37
N GLY A 191 -13.92 -0.38 11.54
CA GLY A 191 -13.58 0.53 10.46
C GLY A 191 -12.09 0.87 10.49
N SER A 192 -11.65 1.75 9.61
CA SER A 192 -10.30 2.30 9.68
C SER A 192 -10.26 3.78 9.33
N GLU A 193 -9.38 4.50 10.01
CA GLU A 193 -9.15 5.92 9.83
C GLU A 193 -7.87 6.14 9.01
N LEU A 194 -8.06 6.71 7.82
CA LEU A 194 -7.01 7.07 6.87
C LEU A 194 -6.89 8.59 6.78
N VAL A 195 -5.68 9.10 6.68
CA VAL A 195 -5.46 10.51 6.35
C VAL A 195 -5.69 10.74 4.87
N VAL A 196 -6.48 11.76 4.50
CA VAL A 196 -6.76 12.08 3.08
C VAL A 196 -5.71 13.02 2.52
N ASP A 197 -5.29 14.00 3.30
CA ASP A 197 -4.49 15.09 2.80
C ASP A 197 -3.50 15.58 3.86
N LYS A 198 -2.34 16.02 3.39
CA LYS A 198 -1.30 16.71 4.15
C LYS A 198 -0.78 17.85 3.28
N SER A 199 -0.17 18.87 3.89
CA SER A 199 0.23 20.12 3.22
C SER A 199 1.40 20.02 2.23
N PHE A 200 1.59 18.89 1.57
CA PHE A 200 2.60 18.67 0.52
C PHE A 200 1.95 17.93 -0.67
N PRO A 201 2.45 18.10 -1.91
CA PRO A 201 1.85 17.53 -3.11
C PRO A 201 2.12 16.02 -3.18
N SER A 202 1.25 15.21 -2.56
CA SER A 202 1.37 13.74 -2.54
C SER A 202 0.04 13.04 -2.83
N SER A 203 0.11 11.98 -3.62
CA SER A 203 -0.95 10.99 -3.72
C SER A 203 -0.82 9.94 -2.63
N TRP A 204 -1.88 9.68 -1.89
CA TRP A 204 -1.95 8.63 -0.86
C TRP A 204 -2.51 7.30 -1.41
N MET A 205 -2.83 7.25 -2.70
CA MET A 205 -3.50 6.10 -3.30
C MET A 205 -2.69 4.80 -3.22
N GLU A 206 -1.37 4.85 -3.46
CA GLU A 206 -0.53 3.64 -3.40
C GLU A 206 -0.59 3.03 -2.00
N LYS A 207 -0.46 3.87 -0.96
CA LYS A 207 -0.63 3.44 0.42
C LYS A 207 -2.02 2.84 0.68
N TRP A 208 -3.10 3.45 0.23
CA TRP A 208 -4.45 2.95 0.54
C TRP A 208 -4.78 1.66 -0.22
N THR A 209 -4.38 1.55 -1.48
CA THR A 209 -4.51 0.30 -2.25
C THR A 209 -3.68 -0.80 -1.61
N TRP A 210 -2.43 -0.53 -1.22
CA TRP A 210 -1.62 -1.42 -0.42
C TRP A 210 -2.34 -1.84 0.87
N TRP A 211 -2.87 -0.87 1.64
CA TRP A 211 -3.54 -1.12 2.92
C TRP A 211 -4.78 -2.01 2.77
N LEU A 212 -5.60 -1.77 1.74
CA LEU A 212 -6.80 -2.56 1.43
C LEU A 212 -6.45 -4.02 1.10
N ASP A 213 -5.32 -4.23 0.43
CA ASP A 213 -4.81 -5.53 0.03
C ASP A 213 -3.91 -6.20 1.09
N GLN A 214 -3.74 -5.59 2.27
CA GLN A 214 -3.00 -6.23 3.37
C GLN A 214 -3.80 -7.37 3.98
N ASP A 215 -3.18 -8.54 4.03
CA ASP A 215 -3.73 -9.72 4.69
C ASP A 215 -3.45 -9.67 6.19
N THR A 216 -4.50 -9.54 6.98
CA THR A 216 -4.42 -9.51 8.45
C THR A 216 -4.23 -10.90 9.05
N TYR A 217 -4.45 -11.96 8.26
CA TYR A 217 -4.54 -13.35 8.71
C TYR A 217 -5.57 -13.59 9.83
N ARG A 218 -6.50 -12.65 10.10
CA ARG A 218 -7.49 -12.78 11.20
C ARG A 218 -8.29 -14.08 11.14
N ASN A 219 -8.60 -14.55 9.93
CA ASN A 219 -9.32 -15.80 9.67
C ASN A 219 -8.53 -16.71 8.72
N GLY A 220 -7.20 -16.74 8.86
CA GLY A 220 -6.28 -17.41 7.93
C GLY A 220 -5.95 -16.56 6.70
N PRO A 221 -5.15 -17.09 5.75
CA PRO A 221 -4.71 -16.35 4.56
C PRO A 221 -5.90 -15.79 3.76
N GLY A 222 -5.71 -14.64 3.12
CA GLY A 222 -6.73 -13.92 2.36
C GLY A 222 -7.71 -13.10 3.19
N SER A 223 -7.41 -12.84 4.46
CA SER A 223 -8.23 -11.99 5.32
C SER A 223 -7.88 -10.52 5.13
N LEU A 224 -8.11 -10.04 3.90
CA LEU A 224 -7.75 -8.68 3.51
C LEU A 224 -8.57 -7.62 4.24
N ASN A 225 -7.97 -6.45 4.46
CA ASN A 225 -8.68 -5.30 5.02
C ASN A 225 -9.93 -4.92 4.23
N LYS A 226 -9.87 -4.96 2.88
CA LYS A 226 -11.03 -4.63 2.03
C LYS A 226 -12.27 -5.52 2.24
N PHE A 227 -12.10 -6.72 2.80
CA PHE A 227 -13.21 -7.63 3.12
C PHE A 227 -13.58 -7.65 4.62
N SER A 228 -12.79 -6.97 5.45
CA SER A 228 -12.85 -7.07 6.91
C SER A 228 -13.41 -5.81 7.57
N MET A 229 -13.50 -4.72 6.80
CA MET A 229 -13.84 -3.38 7.29
C MET A 229 -15.27 -3.01 6.90
N HIS A 230 -15.99 -2.41 7.84
CA HIS A 230 -17.38 -1.97 7.73
C HIS A 230 -17.49 -0.48 7.38
N CYS A 231 -16.46 0.31 7.68
CA CYS A 231 -16.35 1.69 7.20
C CYS A 231 -14.89 2.11 7.02
N ILE A 232 -14.68 3.12 6.18
CA ILE A 232 -13.41 3.82 6.03
C ILE A 232 -13.68 5.29 6.32
N MET A 233 -12.88 5.88 7.20
CA MET A 233 -12.95 7.29 7.55
C MET A 233 -11.75 8.02 6.94
N GLY A 234 -12.02 9.12 6.25
CA GLY A 234 -10.98 10.00 5.72
C GLY A 234 -10.85 11.28 6.54
N VAL A 235 -9.66 11.54 7.09
CA VAL A 235 -9.37 12.81 7.76
C VAL A 235 -9.03 13.86 6.72
N ALA A 236 -9.97 14.80 6.51
CA ALA A 236 -9.83 15.93 5.60
C ALA A 236 -8.98 17.05 6.23
N MET A 237 -8.14 17.70 5.43
CA MET A 237 -7.34 18.87 5.82
C MET A 237 -7.58 20.05 4.87
N ILE A 238 -8.86 20.25 4.54
CA ILE A 238 -9.30 21.28 3.60
C ILE A 238 -9.36 22.67 4.22
N SER A 239 -9.28 23.68 3.37
CA SER A 239 -9.57 25.07 3.70
C SER A 239 -10.45 25.67 2.60
N PRO A 240 -11.13 26.82 2.83
CA PRO A 240 -11.85 27.54 1.78
C PRO A 240 -10.87 28.26 0.83
N ALA A 241 -9.90 27.52 0.28
CA ALA A 241 -8.94 27.97 -0.71
C ALA A 241 -9.45 27.68 -2.14
N PRO A 242 -8.96 28.38 -3.18
CA PRO A 242 -9.42 28.18 -4.56
C PRO A 242 -9.33 26.74 -5.07
N ALA A 243 -8.37 25.96 -4.56
CA ALA A 243 -8.18 24.55 -4.90
C ALA A 243 -8.72 23.58 -3.84
N TRP A 244 -9.36 24.08 -2.77
CA TRP A 244 -9.82 23.34 -1.56
C TRP A 244 -8.69 22.73 -0.71
N ALA A 245 -7.71 22.12 -1.35
CA ALA A 245 -6.49 21.57 -0.78
C ALA A 245 -5.28 22.51 -1.00
N SER A 246 -4.21 22.27 -0.25
CA SER A 246 -2.94 23.00 -0.36
C SER A 246 -2.27 22.85 -1.74
N SER A 247 -2.54 21.74 -2.43
CA SER A 247 -2.13 21.49 -3.81
C SER A 247 -3.32 21.02 -4.64
N PRO A 248 -3.52 21.52 -5.88
CA PRO A 248 -4.53 20.98 -6.78
C PRO A 248 -4.39 19.47 -7.03
N LEU A 249 -3.17 18.94 -6.97
CA LEU A 249 -2.91 17.50 -7.14
C LEU A 249 -3.46 16.68 -5.98
N ASN A 250 -3.57 17.24 -4.76
CA ASN A 250 -4.09 16.52 -3.60
C ASN A 250 -5.60 16.26 -3.70
N MET A 251 -6.31 16.92 -4.62
CA MET A 251 -7.73 16.63 -4.87
C MET A 251 -7.96 15.20 -5.40
N VAL A 252 -6.94 14.56 -5.96
CA VAL A 252 -6.99 13.12 -6.28
C VAL A 252 -7.24 12.28 -5.03
N ASN A 253 -6.82 12.74 -3.85
CA ASN A 253 -6.99 12.00 -2.60
C ASN A 253 -8.45 11.95 -2.14
N TYR A 254 -9.15 13.08 -2.22
CA TYR A 254 -10.58 13.17 -1.89
C TYR A 254 -11.43 12.38 -2.88
N TYR A 255 -11.10 12.47 -4.18
CA TYR A 255 -11.76 11.65 -5.20
C TYR A 255 -11.49 10.16 -4.97
N GLY A 256 -10.20 9.79 -4.92
CA GLY A 256 -9.74 8.42 -4.91
C GLY A 256 -10.14 7.63 -3.68
N LEU A 257 -10.13 8.22 -2.47
CA LEU A 257 -10.59 7.48 -1.28
C LEU A 257 -12.08 7.17 -1.36
N GLY A 258 -12.88 8.12 -1.86
CA GLY A 258 -14.30 7.90 -2.12
C GLY A 258 -14.51 6.76 -3.12
N ARG A 259 -13.74 6.73 -4.22
CA ARG A 259 -13.81 5.65 -5.21
C ARG A 259 -13.40 4.30 -4.64
N LEU A 260 -12.36 4.25 -3.81
CA LEU A 260 -11.89 3.02 -3.16
C LEU A 260 -12.86 2.53 -2.08
N ALA A 261 -13.47 3.45 -1.32
CA ALA A 261 -14.52 3.10 -0.37
C ALA A 261 -15.77 2.55 -1.06
N TRP A 262 -16.11 3.09 -2.24
CA TRP A 262 -17.20 2.58 -3.07
C TRP A 262 -16.89 1.21 -3.69
N ASN A 263 -15.67 1.05 -4.23
CA ASN A 263 -15.21 -0.21 -4.80
C ASN A 263 -13.68 -0.37 -4.59
N PRO A 264 -13.26 -1.21 -3.61
CA PRO A 264 -11.86 -1.35 -3.24
C PRO A 264 -11.03 -2.15 -4.26
N ASP A 265 -11.66 -2.77 -5.26
CA ASP A 265 -10.95 -3.53 -6.29
C ASP A 265 -10.49 -2.66 -7.48
N ARG A 266 -10.87 -1.38 -7.51
CA ARG A 266 -10.43 -0.42 -8.54
C ARG A 266 -8.92 -0.31 -8.60
N SER A 267 -8.38 -0.27 -9.81
CA SER A 267 -6.94 -0.08 -9.97
C SER A 267 -6.56 1.39 -9.74
N LEU A 268 -5.30 1.59 -9.36
CA LEU A 268 -4.73 2.93 -9.24
C LEU A 268 -4.80 3.69 -10.57
N ASP A 269 -4.54 2.99 -11.68
CA ASP A 269 -4.60 3.57 -13.02
C ASP A 269 -6.02 4.02 -13.38
N ASP A 270 -7.06 3.25 -13.02
CA ASP A 270 -8.46 3.64 -13.27
C ASP A 270 -8.81 4.94 -12.53
N ILE A 271 -8.46 5.01 -11.25
CA ILE A 271 -8.76 6.17 -10.40
C ILE A 271 -8.05 7.42 -10.94
N TYR A 272 -6.75 7.30 -11.25
CA TYR A 272 -6.01 8.41 -11.86
C TYR A 272 -6.57 8.80 -13.23
N THR A 273 -6.90 7.83 -14.09
CA THR A 273 -7.47 8.11 -15.41
C THR A 273 -8.78 8.89 -15.30
N GLU A 274 -9.70 8.43 -14.45
CA GLU A 274 -10.98 9.10 -14.24
C GLU A 274 -10.79 10.52 -13.69
N TRP A 275 -9.96 10.68 -12.67
CA TRP A 275 -9.74 11.97 -12.03
C TRP A 275 -9.06 12.97 -12.97
N ILE A 276 -8.00 12.54 -13.68
CA ILE A 276 -7.28 13.39 -14.65
C ILE A 276 -8.21 13.76 -15.80
N THR A 277 -9.01 12.82 -16.30
CA THR A 277 -9.98 13.10 -17.38
C THR A 277 -10.96 14.20 -16.99
N GLN A 278 -11.54 14.09 -15.79
CA GLN A 278 -12.51 15.06 -15.28
C GLN A 278 -11.88 16.40 -14.90
N THR A 279 -10.61 16.40 -14.50
CA THR A 279 -9.92 17.60 -14.03
C THR A 279 -9.22 18.32 -15.18
N PHE A 280 -8.36 17.63 -15.93
CA PHE A 280 -7.46 18.23 -16.94
C PHE A 280 -7.79 17.86 -18.38
N GLY A 281 -8.72 16.93 -18.63
CA GLY A 281 -9.13 16.50 -19.96
C GLY A 281 -8.46 15.20 -20.42
N GLN A 282 -8.62 14.87 -21.71
CA GLN A 282 -8.25 13.57 -22.30
C GLN A 282 -6.97 13.60 -23.15
N ASP A 283 -6.17 14.66 -23.07
CA ASP A 283 -4.89 14.72 -23.79
C ASP A 283 -3.98 13.56 -23.30
N PRO A 284 -3.52 12.66 -24.20
CA PRO A 284 -2.76 11.48 -23.78
C PRO A 284 -1.42 11.80 -23.11
N GLU A 285 -0.78 12.90 -23.49
CA GLU A 285 0.51 13.34 -22.92
C GLU A 285 0.30 13.91 -21.52
N VAL A 286 -0.73 14.73 -21.33
CA VAL A 286 -1.16 15.19 -20.00
C VAL A 286 -1.51 14.01 -19.11
N MET A 287 -2.26 13.04 -19.62
CA MET A 287 -2.66 11.83 -18.88
C MET A 287 -1.46 11.02 -18.40
N ALA A 288 -0.54 10.68 -19.30
CA ALA A 288 0.65 9.89 -18.97
C ALA A 288 1.55 10.64 -17.98
N THR A 289 1.78 11.93 -18.21
CA THR A 289 2.66 12.76 -17.37
C THR A 289 2.11 12.94 -15.95
N LEU A 290 0.82 13.24 -15.82
CA LEU A 290 0.19 13.40 -14.51
C LEU A 290 0.15 12.10 -13.70
N LYS A 291 -0.11 10.96 -14.36
CA LYS A 291 -0.01 9.66 -13.69
C LYS A 291 1.40 9.47 -13.11
N THR A 292 2.44 9.71 -13.90
CA THR A 292 3.83 9.61 -13.42
C THR A 292 4.09 10.55 -12.23
N ILE A 293 3.69 11.83 -12.31
CA ILE A 293 3.85 12.78 -11.20
C ILE A 293 3.19 12.26 -9.91
N LEU A 294 1.95 11.76 -10.02
CA LEU A 294 1.21 11.23 -8.86
C LEU A 294 1.88 9.99 -8.27
N TYR A 295 2.44 9.10 -9.09
CA TYR A 295 3.24 7.95 -8.62
C TYR A 295 4.51 8.40 -7.88
N LEU A 296 5.30 9.31 -8.48
CA LEU A 296 6.55 9.77 -7.87
C LEU A 296 6.31 10.48 -6.53
N SER A 297 5.18 11.17 -6.39
CA SER A 297 4.87 11.97 -5.21
C SER A 297 4.80 11.18 -3.89
N ASP A 298 4.29 9.94 -3.92
CA ASP A 298 4.27 9.05 -2.74
C ASP A 298 5.69 8.63 -2.34
N ASP A 299 6.54 8.35 -3.33
CA ASP A 299 7.91 7.90 -3.11
C ASP A 299 8.79 9.00 -2.52
N VAL A 300 8.64 10.24 -2.99
CA VAL A 300 9.31 11.41 -2.39
C VAL A 300 8.92 11.53 -0.92
N ALA A 301 7.63 11.45 -0.62
CA ALA A 301 7.14 11.54 0.75
C ALA A 301 7.69 10.40 1.62
N ARG A 302 7.76 9.17 1.09
CA ARG A 302 8.27 8.00 1.80
C ARG A 302 9.76 8.09 2.10
N LYS A 303 10.57 8.47 1.12
CA LYS A 303 12.04 8.48 1.22
C LYS A 303 12.60 9.69 1.98
N LEU A 304 11.85 10.80 2.05
CA LEU A 304 12.16 11.91 2.96
C LEU A 304 11.56 11.74 4.35
N TYR A 305 10.87 10.62 4.60
CA TYR A 305 10.14 10.38 5.84
C TYR A 305 9.18 11.53 6.13
N MET A 306 8.56 12.08 5.07
CA MET A 306 7.49 13.04 5.19
C MET A 306 6.33 12.35 5.87
N TYR A 307 5.95 12.91 7.01
CA TYR A 307 5.02 12.26 7.91
C TYR A 307 5.56 10.93 8.49
N ARG A 308 6.87 10.97 8.78
CA ARG A 308 7.56 10.31 9.87
C ARG A 308 7.59 8.77 9.80
N GLY A 309 7.91 8.16 8.66
CA GLY A 309 8.05 6.69 8.56
C GLY A 309 9.30 6.24 7.82
N TYR A 310 10.18 5.47 8.47
CA TYR A 310 11.28 4.74 7.84
C TYR A 310 11.20 3.26 8.20
N ARG A 311 10.99 2.37 7.22
CA ARG A 311 10.86 0.92 7.43
C ARG A 311 10.01 0.54 8.66
N GLY A 312 8.91 1.27 8.83
CA GLY A 312 7.92 1.10 9.88
C GLY A 312 8.28 1.64 11.27
N ILE A 313 9.33 2.45 11.40
CA ILE A 313 9.56 3.23 12.61
C ILE A 313 9.26 4.71 12.38
N TRP A 314 8.83 5.34 13.46
CA TRP A 314 8.50 6.75 13.44
C TRP A 314 9.72 7.60 13.73
N ILE A 315 10.20 8.38 12.74
CA ILE A 315 11.34 9.28 12.90
C ILE A 315 10.88 10.68 13.33
N ASP A 316 11.49 11.20 14.40
CA ASP A 316 11.31 12.59 14.83
C ASP A 316 12.67 13.21 15.19
N ARG A 317 13.14 14.11 14.31
CA ARG A 317 14.42 14.80 14.47
C ARG A 317 14.48 15.77 15.66
N GLY A 318 13.33 16.11 16.24
CA GLY A 318 13.23 16.96 17.42
C GLY A 318 13.33 16.20 18.74
N ASP A 319 13.35 14.86 18.69
CA ASP A 319 13.34 13.99 19.87
C ASP A 319 14.75 13.51 20.23
N GLU A 320 14.98 13.20 21.51
CA GLU A 320 16.27 12.77 22.06
C GLU A 320 16.80 11.51 21.37
N PHE A 321 15.92 10.60 20.97
CA PHE A 321 16.28 9.33 20.36
C PHE A 321 16.11 9.30 18.84
N MET A 322 15.89 10.46 18.20
CA MET A 322 15.55 10.58 16.77
C MET A 322 14.29 9.82 16.32
N VAL A 323 13.55 9.26 17.27
CA VAL A 323 12.26 8.60 17.11
C VAL A 323 11.29 9.24 18.08
N GLU A 324 10.00 9.23 17.78
CA GLU A 324 9.03 9.74 18.75
C GLU A 324 9.17 8.94 20.06
N ASN A 325 9.35 9.66 21.17
CA ASN A 325 9.56 9.15 22.54
C ASN A 325 8.43 8.24 23.09
N LYS A 326 7.36 8.02 22.32
CA LYS A 326 6.22 7.15 22.63
C LYS A 326 6.22 5.87 21.79
N THR A 327 7.36 5.48 21.25
CA THR A 327 7.52 4.29 20.40
C THR A 327 8.49 3.28 21.01
N PRO A 328 8.33 1.97 20.73
CA PRO A 328 9.18 0.93 21.30
C PRO A 328 10.54 0.80 20.59
N TYR A 329 10.93 1.80 19.81
CA TYR A 329 12.08 1.79 18.90
C TYR A 329 13.15 2.76 19.39
N ALA A 330 14.36 2.61 18.86
CA ALA A 330 15.39 3.62 18.95
C ALA A 330 16.22 3.65 17.66
N ILE A 331 16.72 4.84 17.34
CA ILE A 331 17.91 5.01 16.52
C ILE A 331 19.06 5.28 17.49
N SER A 332 20.15 4.52 17.39
CA SER A 332 21.33 4.68 18.23
C SER A 332 22.61 4.71 17.38
N PRO A 333 23.76 5.05 17.97
CA PRO A 333 25.04 4.93 17.27
C PRO A 333 25.34 3.52 16.75
N GLN A 334 24.74 2.48 17.32
CA GLN A 334 24.95 1.08 16.93
C GLN A 334 24.01 0.63 15.80
N GLY A 335 22.76 1.12 15.79
CA GLY A 335 21.76 0.60 14.86
C GLY A 335 20.37 1.17 15.05
N ILE A 336 19.40 0.51 14.41
CA ILE A 336 18.00 0.94 14.33
C ILE A 336 17.10 -0.26 14.66
N GLY A 337 16.09 -0.06 15.51
CA GLY A 337 14.97 -0.99 15.69
C GLY A 337 14.42 -1.04 17.11
N PRO A 338 13.71 -2.12 17.51
CA PRO A 338 13.15 -2.25 18.85
C PRO A 338 14.23 -2.23 19.94
N VAL A 339 13.98 -1.54 21.05
CA VAL A 339 15.00 -1.28 22.09
C VAL A 339 15.33 -2.49 22.97
N SER A 340 14.53 -3.56 22.92
CA SER A 340 14.82 -4.81 23.62
C SER A 340 14.23 -6.05 22.95
N PRO A 341 14.80 -7.25 23.18
CA PRO A 341 14.21 -8.51 22.75
C PRO A 341 12.78 -8.73 23.28
N ALA A 342 12.50 -8.26 24.50
CA ALA A 342 11.17 -8.35 25.09
C ALA A 342 10.14 -7.51 24.31
N LEU A 343 10.49 -6.27 23.92
CA LEU A 343 9.62 -5.43 23.11
C LEU A 343 9.45 -5.95 21.69
N LYS A 344 10.52 -6.47 21.07
CA LYS A 344 10.41 -7.19 19.79
C LYS A 344 9.39 -8.31 19.88
N LYS A 345 9.46 -9.15 20.93
CA LYS A 345 8.52 -10.25 21.13
C LYS A 345 7.09 -9.71 21.30
N ARG A 346 6.89 -8.69 22.13
CA ARG A 346 5.57 -8.06 22.33
C ARG A 346 4.98 -7.53 21.03
N LEU A 347 5.77 -6.84 20.21
CA LEU A 347 5.34 -6.33 18.90
C LEU A 347 4.85 -7.46 17.98
N LEU A 348 5.63 -8.54 17.87
CA LEU A 348 5.27 -9.71 17.04
C LEU A 348 4.06 -10.48 17.59
N ASP A 349 3.88 -10.51 18.91
CA ASP A 349 2.78 -11.21 19.56
C ASP A 349 1.40 -10.58 19.25
N GLN A 350 1.36 -9.30 18.83
CA GLN A 350 0.13 -8.62 18.42
C GLN A 350 -0.43 -9.12 17.07
N TYR A 351 0.40 -9.77 16.25
CA TYR A 351 0.00 -10.24 14.93
C TYR A 351 -0.40 -11.72 14.95
N ALA A 352 -1.34 -12.07 14.08
CA ALA A 352 -1.73 -13.46 13.81
C ALA A 352 -0.52 -14.28 13.31
N PRO A 353 -0.51 -15.62 13.50
CA PRO A 353 0.65 -16.47 13.20
C PRO A 353 1.27 -16.28 11.82
N GLY A 354 0.46 -16.12 10.76
CA GLY A 354 0.96 -15.91 9.40
C GLY A 354 1.77 -14.62 9.23
N LEU A 355 1.22 -13.47 9.65
CA LEU A 355 1.97 -12.21 9.65
C LEU A 355 3.16 -12.24 10.62
N ARG A 356 3.04 -12.92 11.75
CA ARG A 356 4.14 -13.09 12.69
C ARG A 356 5.32 -13.83 12.06
N GLU A 357 5.07 -14.83 11.21
CA GLU A 357 6.12 -15.50 10.44
C GLU A 357 6.76 -14.57 9.39
N VAL A 358 5.95 -13.76 8.70
CA VAL A 358 6.43 -12.79 7.71
C VAL A 358 7.30 -11.71 8.37
N TYR A 359 6.76 -11.00 9.36
CA TYR A 359 7.47 -9.92 10.06
C TYR A 359 8.59 -10.44 10.97
N GLY A 360 8.48 -11.69 11.45
CA GLY A 360 9.51 -12.36 12.25
C GLY A 360 10.74 -12.79 11.44
N ASP A 361 10.64 -12.86 10.11
CA ASP A 361 11.75 -13.14 9.20
C ASP A 361 12.30 -11.81 8.64
N PRO A 362 13.60 -11.51 8.84
CA PRO A 362 14.18 -10.23 8.42
C PRO A 362 14.27 -10.03 6.91
N LEU A 363 14.20 -11.10 6.11
CA LEU A 363 14.20 -11.03 4.65
C LEU A 363 12.77 -10.91 4.10
N ARG A 364 11.81 -11.64 4.67
CA ARG A 364 10.40 -11.53 4.25
C ARG A 364 9.78 -10.20 4.67
N GLY A 365 9.97 -9.82 5.93
CA GLY A 365 9.49 -8.57 6.50
C GLY A 365 10.44 -7.38 6.31
N GLU A 366 11.34 -7.42 5.32
CA GLU A 366 12.41 -6.42 5.19
C GLU A 366 11.87 -4.99 4.99
N GLU A 367 10.70 -4.83 4.36
CA GLU A 367 10.00 -3.54 4.23
C GLU A 367 9.78 -2.86 5.59
N PHE A 368 9.49 -3.64 6.63
CA PHE A 368 9.29 -3.16 8.01
C PHE A 368 10.38 -3.67 8.96
N LEU A 369 11.59 -3.90 8.44
CA LEU A 369 12.70 -4.52 9.18
C LEU A 369 12.92 -3.82 10.52
N SER A 370 12.95 -2.50 10.53
CA SER A 370 13.21 -1.68 11.72
C SER A 370 12.06 -1.72 12.74
N SER A 371 10.83 -2.06 12.34
CA SER A 371 9.73 -2.27 13.30
C SER A 371 9.88 -3.54 14.12
N PHE A 372 10.55 -4.58 13.59
CA PHE A 372 10.55 -5.91 14.20
C PHE A 372 11.93 -6.45 14.53
N HIS A 373 13.00 -5.82 14.03
CA HIS A 373 14.37 -6.28 14.20
C HIS A 373 15.29 -5.12 14.48
N PHE A 374 16.05 -5.22 15.57
CA PHE A 374 17.23 -4.38 15.74
C PHE A 374 18.32 -4.86 14.79
N ARG A 375 18.89 -3.91 14.04
CA ARG A 375 19.96 -4.15 13.08
C ARG A 375 20.99 -3.04 13.13
N THR A 376 22.24 -3.43 12.96
CA THR A 376 23.37 -2.50 12.93
C THR A 376 23.38 -1.70 11.62
N HIS A 377 23.97 -0.51 11.63
CA HIS A 377 24.03 0.37 10.45
C HIS A 377 24.69 -0.25 9.21
N ASP A 378 25.58 -1.23 9.40
CA ASP A 378 26.26 -1.99 8.35
C ASP A 378 25.49 -3.23 7.87
N THR A 379 24.33 -3.54 8.47
CA THR A 379 23.46 -4.62 8.01
C THR A 379 23.11 -4.38 6.55
N ARG A 380 23.42 -5.37 5.70
CA ARG A 380 23.12 -5.35 4.27
C ARG A 380 21.69 -5.78 4.03
N LEU A 381 20.96 -4.96 3.29
CA LEU A 381 19.60 -5.19 2.82
C LEU A 381 19.61 -6.00 1.52
N SER A 382 18.46 -6.57 1.16
CA SER A 382 18.27 -7.30 -0.10
C SER A 382 18.61 -6.44 -1.32
N ILE A 383 18.38 -5.13 -1.25
CA ILE A 383 18.72 -4.14 -2.28
C ILE A 383 20.24 -3.91 -2.47
N GLY A 384 21.10 -4.59 -1.71
CA GLY A 384 22.56 -4.50 -1.83
C GLY A 384 23.19 -3.29 -1.11
N ARG A 385 22.37 -2.39 -0.54
CA ARG A 385 22.82 -1.31 0.34
C ARG A 385 22.92 -1.76 1.79
N THR A 386 23.75 -1.11 2.59
CA THR A 386 23.61 -1.18 4.05
C THR A 386 22.45 -0.33 4.53
N LEU A 387 21.97 -0.55 5.75
CA LEU A 387 20.90 0.28 6.35
C LEU A 387 21.24 1.77 6.32
N ILE A 388 22.48 2.16 6.65
CA ILE A 388 22.86 3.58 6.64
C ILE A 388 22.93 4.17 5.23
N GLN A 389 23.31 3.34 4.25
CA GLN A 389 23.30 3.73 2.85
C GLN A 389 21.87 3.90 2.32
N ASP A 390 20.93 3.08 2.78
CA ASP A 390 19.50 3.20 2.46
C ASP A 390 18.92 4.50 3.03
N VAL A 391 19.26 4.84 4.29
CA VAL A 391 18.80 6.09 4.92
C VAL A 391 19.22 7.32 4.13
N TYR A 392 20.52 7.49 3.87
CA TYR A 392 21.03 8.68 3.19
C TYR A 392 20.75 8.65 1.68
N GLY A 393 20.95 7.50 1.04
CA GLY A 393 20.71 7.35 -0.40
C GLY A 393 19.25 7.54 -0.78
N GLY A 394 18.32 7.09 0.07
CA GLY A 394 16.88 7.33 -0.13
C GLY A 394 16.53 8.82 -0.13
N MET A 395 17.11 9.61 0.80
CA MET A 395 16.84 11.05 0.83
C MET A 395 17.38 11.78 -0.41
N GLU A 396 18.56 11.39 -0.91
CA GLU A 396 19.08 11.94 -2.18
C GLU A 396 18.15 11.61 -3.35
N GLU A 397 17.74 10.34 -3.46
CA GLU A 397 16.80 9.90 -4.48
C GLU A 397 15.48 10.67 -4.43
N ALA A 398 14.98 10.98 -3.24
CA ALA A 398 13.73 11.72 -3.09
C ALA A 398 13.82 13.16 -3.62
N VAL A 399 14.97 13.83 -3.44
CA VAL A 399 15.21 15.17 -3.99
C VAL A 399 15.24 15.10 -5.52
N ASP A 400 15.90 14.09 -6.09
CA ASP A 400 15.93 13.87 -7.54
C ASP A 400 14.51 13.65 -8.10
N LEU A 401 13.70 12.82 -7.43
CA LEU A 401 12.33 12.55 -7.82
C LEU A 401 11.43 13.79 -7.74
N ALA A 402 11.59 14.62 -6.70
CA ALA A 402 10.87 15.89 -6.60
C ALA A 402 11.24 16.82 -7.77
N GLY A 403 12.52 16.89 -8.15
CA GLY A 403 12.97 17.64 -9.32
C GLY A 403 12.33 17.14 -10.62
N GLN A 404 12.29 15.82 -10.81
CA GLN A 404 11.64 15.20 -11.97
C GLN A 404 10.14 15.54 -12.04
N MET A 405 9.43 15.58 -10.90
CA MET A 405 8.02 16.00 -10.87
C MET A 405 7.83 17.42 -11.41
N ALA A 406 8.72 18.35 -11.04
CA ALA A 406 8.67 19.73 -11.51
C ALA A 406 8.98 19.85 -13.01
N GLU A 407 9.97 19.10 -13.51
CA GLU A 407 10.33 19.04 -14.94
C GLU A 407 9.20 18.45 -15.79
N LEU A 408 8.59 17.36 -15.32
CA LEU A 408 7.43 16.73 -15.95
C LEU A 408 6.23 17.68 -15.97
N TRP A 409 5.95 18.42 -14.91
CA TRP A 409 4.88 19.41 -14.96
C TRP A 409 5.18 20.52 -15.95
N GLN A 410 6.43 21.00 -15.98
CA GLN A 410 6.87 22.05 -16.90
C GLN A 410 6.72 21.64 -18.38
N SER A 411 6.86 20.37 -18.73
CA SER A 411 6.66 19.91 -20.11
C SER A 411 5.21 20.06 -20.61
N LEU A 412 4.24 20.21 -19.71
CA LEU A 412 2.82 20.40 -20.02
C LEU A 412 2.42 21.86 -20.29
N GLU A 413 3.39 22.78 -20.39
CA GLU A 413 3.11 24.20 -20.68
C GLU A 413 2.34 24.36 -21.99
N GLY A 414 1.24 25.10 -21.96
CA GLY A 414 0.35 25.30 -23.11
C GLY A 414 -0.65 24.16 -23.37
N ARG A 415 -0.54 23.02 -22.67
CA ARG A 415 -1.53 21.92 -22.70
C ARG A 415 -2.54 21.98 -21.55
N ILE A 416 -2.21 22.70 -20.47
CA ILE A 416 -3.08 22.99 -19.33
C ILE A 416 -3.38 24.49 -19.32
N ASP A 417 -4.55 24.91 -18.84
CA ASP A 417 -4.88 26.33 -18.71
C ASP A 417 -3.85 27.06 -17.84
N SER A 418 -3.59 28.31 -18.20
CA SER A 418 -2.50 29.11 -17.62
C SER A 418 -2.62 29.27 -16.11
N HIS A 419 -3.84 29.40 -15.57
CA HIS A 419 -4.06 29.61 -14.15
C HIS A 419 -3.64 28.38 -13.32
N ARG A 420 -4.19 27.20 -13.63
CA ARG A 420 -3.81 25.97 -12.92
C ARG A 420 -2.36 25.60 -13.18
N PHE A 421 -1.88 25.76 -14.41
CA PHE A 421 -0.49 25.50 -14.77
C PHE A 421 0.49 26.28 -13.89
N GLN A 422 0.35 27.61 -13.82
CA GLN A 422 1.25 28.46 -13.06
C GLN A 422 1.11 28.25 -11.55
N HIS A 423 -0.11 27.99 -11.06
CA HIS A 423 -0.32 27.72 -9.64
C HIS A 423 0.37 26.44 -9.17
N THR A 424 0.16 25.32 -9.87
CA THR A 424 0.79 24.04 -9.54
C THR A 424 2.29 24.07 -9.77
N LYS A 425 2.77 24.77 -10.81
CA LYS A 425 4.21 24.93 -11.07
C LYS A 425 4.94 25.56 -9.88
N ARG A 426 4.37 26.62 -9.28
CA ARG A 426 4.94 27.23 -8.07
C ARG A 426 5.01 26.25 -6.91
N ILE A 427 3.92 25.52 -6.66
CA ILE A 427 3.85 24.53 -5.57
C ILE A 427 4.89 23.43 -5.75
N LEU A 428 5.07 22.91 -6.96
CA LEU A 428 6.07 21.87 -7.23
C LEU A 428 7.51 22.41 -7.08
N ASN A 429 7.78 23.64 -7.51
CA ASN A 429 9.09 24.26 -7.28
C ASN A 429 9.36 24.49 -5.79
N ASP A 430 8.38 24.99 -5.04
CA ASP A 430 8.50 25.17 -3.58
C ASP A 430 8.73 23.81 -2.89
N PHE A 431 8.04 22.76 -3.36
CA PHE A 431 8.21 21.40 -2.86
C PHE A 431 9.62 20.85 -3.10
N VAL A 432 10.25 21.15 -4.24
CA VAL A 432 11.65 20.78 -4.50
C VAL A 432 12.61 21.43 -3.49
N GLU A 433 12.39 22.70 -3.18
CA GLU A 433 13.22 23.40 -2.19
C GLU A 433 12.99 22.89 -0.76
N ASP A 434 11.73 22.61 -0.40
CA ASP A 434 11.38 21.98 0.88
C ASP A 434 11.95 20.56 1.00
N ALA A 435 12.00 19.80 -0.09
CA ALA A 435 12.62 18.47 -0.15
C ALA A 435 14.13 18.55 0.14
N LYS A 436 14.85 19.47 -0.52
CA LYS A 436 16.29 19.71 -0.27
C LYS A 436 16.55 20.07 1.19
N LYS A 437 15.77 21.02 1.72
CA LYS A 437 15.88 21.46 3.12
C LYS A 437 15.59 20.32 4.10
N SER A 438 14.57 19.51 3.82
CA SER A 438 14.21 18.37 4.68
C SER A 438 15.30 17.30 4.68
N ARG A 439 15.87 16.99 3.51
CA ARG A 439 17.02 16.09 3.34
C ARG A 439 18.21 16.56 4.16
N ASP A 440 18.60 17.84 4.04
CA ASP A 440 19.75 18.40 4.77
C ASP A 440 19.53 18.33 6.29
N GLN A 441 18.36 18.76 6.77
CA GLN A 441 18.02 18.77 8.19
C GLN A 441 17.97 17.37 8.78
N MET A 442 17.37 16.41 8.07
CA MET A 442 17.26 15.03 8.55
C MET A 442 18.63 14.35 8.54
N ALA A 443 19.42 14.52 7.48
CA ALA A 443 20.74 13.93 7.38
C ALA A 443 21.69 14.45 8.46
N GLN A 444 21.68 15.76 8.71
CA GLN A 444 22.45 16.39 9.78
C GLN A 444 22.06 15.84 11.16
N ALA A 445 20.75 15.76 11.45
CA ALA A 445 20.26 15.24 12.71
C ALA A 445 20.65 13.76 12.91
N PHE A 446 20.56 12.96 11.84
CA PHE A 446 20.95 11.55 11.86
C PHE A 446 22.46 11.37 12.10
N GLU A 447 23.30 12.14 11.41
CA GLU A 447 24.76 12.09 11.58
C GLU A 447 25.17 12.54 12.99
N ALA A 448 24.58 13.63 13.49
CA ALA A 448 24.84 14.13 14.85
C ALA A 448 24.46 13.11 15.94
N HIS A 449 23.33 12.41 15.75
CA HIS A 449 22.82 11.45 16.72
C HIS A 449 23.53 10.09 16.67
N THR A 450 23.85 9.61 15.48
CA THR A 450 24.40 8.25 15.28
C THR A 450 25.91 8.21 15.11
N GLY A 451 26.55 9.34 14.80
CA GLY A 451 27.95 9.40 14.40
C GLY A 451 28.25 8.75 13.04
N GLN A 452 27.22 8.32 12.30
CA GLN A 452 27.39 7.75 10.97
C GLN A 452 27.51 8.88 9.95
N SER A 453 28.62 8.95 9.24
CA SER A 453 28.85 10.05 8.30
C SER A 453 28.05 9.91 7.02
N GLN A 454 27.25 10.93 6.68
CA GLN A 454 26.54 11.01 5.40
C GLN A 454 27.53 10.96 4.24
N HIS A 455 28.59 11.77 4.31
CA HIS A 455 29.60 11.83 3.26
C HIS A 455 30.23 10.45 2.99
N LYS A 456 30.61 9.73 4.04
CA LYS A 456 31.18 8.38 3.92
C LYS A 456 30.16 7.38 3.33
N ALA A 457 28.91 7.44 3.78
CA ALA A 457 27.86 6.55 3.29
C ALA A 457 27.60 6.77 1.79
N LEU A 458 27.48 8.03 1.35
CA LEU A 458 27.22 8.41 -0.04
C LEU A 458 28.43 8.18 -0.95
N ALA A 459 29.66 8.39 -0.49
CA ALA A 459 30.87 8.11 -1.28
C ALA A 459 30.96 6.64 -1.73
N ALA A 460 30.38 5.72 -0.97
CA ALA A 460 30.32 4.30 -1.30
C ALA A 460 29.19 3.94 -2.29
N LEU A 461 28.29 4.88 -2.62
CA LEU A 461 27.17 4.65 -3.55
C LEU A 461 27.50 4.99 -5.01
N THR A 462 28.77 5.29 -5.33
CA THR A 462 29.22 5.46 -6.72
C THR A 462 29.10 4.16 -7.52
N ALA A 463 29.12 4.24 -8.86
CA ALA A 463 29.09 3.06 -9.72
C ALA A 463 30.20 2.04 -9.38
N SER A 464 31.44 2.50 -9.18
CA SER A 464 32.55 1.65 -8.76
C SER A 464 32.40 1.14 -7.33
N GLY A 465 32.01 2.02 -6.38
CA GLY A 465 31.84 1.64 -4.98
C GLY A 465 30.77 0.57 -4.76
N LEU A 466 29.65 0.64 -5.49
CA LEU A 466 28.63 -0.40 -5.47
C LEU A 466 29.10 -1.69 -6.13
N ALA A 467 29.78 -1.60 -7.28
CA ALA A 467 30.29 -2.77 -7.99
C ALA A 467 31.32 -3.56 -7.17
N GLU A 468 32.17 -2.90 -6.39
CA GLU A 468 33.09 -3.54 -5.41
C GLU A 468 32.34 -4.36 -4.34
N LYS A 469 31.07 -4.06 -4.11
CA LYS A 469 30.19 -4.80 -3.20
C LYS A 469 29.23 -5.73 -3.94
N GLY A 470 29.49 -5.99 -5.23
CA GLY A 470 28.65 -6.84 -6.08
C GLY A 470 27.26 -6.27 -6.32
N THR A 471 27.08 -4.95 -6.28
CA THR A 471 25.78 -4.28 -6.50
C THR A 471 25.85 -3.37 -7.73
N TYR A 472 24.84 -3.46 -8.59
CA TYR A 472 24.78 -2.81 -9.90
C TYR A 472 23.48 -2.03 -10.02
N ASN A 473 23.51 -0.73 -9.70
CA ASN A 473 22.35 0.14 -9.84
C ASN A 473 22.11 0.48 -11.32
N VAL A 474 20.92 0.17 -11.84
CA VAL A 474 20.57 0.36 -13.25
C VAL A 474 20.67 1.82 -13.72
N ARG A 475 20.52 2.81 -12.83
CA ARG A 475 20.71 4.24 -13.15
C ARG A 475 22.16 4.55 -13.55
N HIS A 476 23.15 3.86 -12.96
CA HIS A 476 24.55 3.99 -13.37
C HIS A 476 24.85 3.40 -14.75
N PHE A 477 23.90 2.64 -15.30
CA PHE A 477 23.95 2.10 -16.65
C PHE A 477 23.05 2.89 -17.62
N GLY A 478 22.44 3.99 -17.17
CA GLY A 478 21.67 4.91 -18.01
C GLY A 478 20.15 4.70 -17.99
N ALA A 479 19.61 3.91 -17.05
CA ALA A 479 18.17 3.84 -16.85
C ALA A 479 17.65 5.16 -16.29
N ARG A 480 16.51 5.64 -16.80
CA ARG A 480 15.90 6.92 -16.39
C ARG A 480 14.82 6.73 -15.34
N GLY A 481 13.94 5.74 -15.50
CA GLY A 481 12.80 5.54 -14.60
C GLY A 481 11.77 6.67 -14.68
N ASP A 482 11.67 7.36 -15.82
CA ASP A 482 10.78 8.52 -16.05
C ASP A 482 9.39 8.15 -16.61
N GLY A 483 9.13 6.86 -16.83
CA GLY A 483 7.90 6.31 -17.38
C GLY A 483 7.76 6.42 -18.90
N THR A 484 8.69 7.07 -19.59
CA THR A 484 8.63 7.31 -21.04
C THR A 484 9.77 6.65 -21.81
N ALA A 485 10.98 6.66 -21.25
CA ALA A 485 12.16 6.04 -21.86
C ALA A 485 12.08 4.51 -21.83
N ASN A 486 12.67 3.86 -22.83
CA ASN A 486 12.87 2.40 -22.80
C ASN A 486 14.15 2.06 -22.01
N ASP A 487 13.97 1.59 -20.78
CA ASP A 487 15.07 1.31 -19.85
C ASP A 487 15.69 -0.08 -20.02
N ALA A 488 15.14 -0.94 -20.89
CA ALA A 488 15.59 -2.33 -21.06
C ALA A 488 17.09 -2.46 -21.35
N ALA A 489 17.62 -1.61 -22.24
CA ALA A 489 19.03 -1.66 -22.60
C ALA A 489 19.96 -1.35 -21.42
N ALA A 490 19.56 -0.41 -20.55
CA ALA A 490 20.33 -0.08 -19.35
C ALA A 490 20.26 -1.19 -18.29
N ILE A 491 19.06 -1.74 -18.07
CA ILE A 491 18.84 -2.87 -17.15
C ILE A 491 19.67 -4.09 -17.59
N ASN A 492 19.61 -4.45 -18.87
CA ASN A 492 20.34 -5.60 -19.40
C ASN A 492 21.87 -5.39 -19.34
N ARG A 493 22.38 -4.18 -19.57
CA ARG A 493 23.81 -3.86 -19.34
C ARG A 493 24.23 -4.07 -17.89
N ALA A 494 23.38 -3.70 -16.94
CA ALA A 494 23.66 -3.92 -15.52
C ALA A 494 23.70 -5.43 -15.18
N ILE A 495 22.78 -6.22 -15.74
CA ILE A 495 22.77 -7.69 -15.61
C ILE A 495 24.02 -8.31 -16.21
N ASP A 496 24.42 -7.88 -17.41
CA ASP A 496 25.62 -8.37 -18.08
C ASP A 496 26.88 -8.09 -17.26
N ALA A 497 27.01 -6.87 -16.73
CA ALA A 497 28.14 -6.49 -15.88
C ALA A 497 28.16 -7.29 -14.57
N CYS A 498 27.00 -7.48 -13.95
CA CYS A 498 26.86 -8.27 -12.73
C CYS A 498 27.26 -9.73 -12.95
N HIS A 499 26.74 -10.36 -14.01
CA HIS A 499 27.08 -11.73 -14.35
C HIS A 499 28.57 -11.89 -14.70
N ALA A 500 29.14 -10.97 -15.49
CA ALA A 500 30.55 -11.00 -15.87
C ALA A 500 31.51 -10.89 -14.67
N ALA A 501 31.06 -10.26 -13.58
CA ALA A 501 31.80 -10.18 -12.32
C ALA A 501 31.65 -11.42 -11.42
N GLY A 502 30.94 -12.45 -11.86
CA GLY A 502 30.70 -13.69 -11.10
C GLY A 502 29.36 -13.72 -10.36
N GLY A 503 28.48 -12.74 -10.58
CA GLY A 503 27.17 -12.63 -9.95
C GLY A 503 27.07 -11.47 -8.96
N GLY A 504 25.90 -11.32 -8.33
CA GLY A 504 25.61 -10.23 -7.40
C GLY A 504 24.18 -9.72 -7.52
N THR A 505 23.98 -8.46 -7.14
CA THR A 505 22.68 -7.79 -7.09
C THR A 505 22.58 -6.73 -8.18
N VAL A 506 21.58 -6.82 -9.05
CA VAL A 506 21.14 -5.74 -9.93
C VAL A 506 20.00 -5.01 -9.24
N PHE A 507 20.21 -3.74 -8.91
CA PHE A 507 19.28 -2.93 -8.13
C PHE A 507 18.53 -1.95 -9.04
N VAL A 508 17.20 -2.05 -9.02
CA VAL A 508 16.27 -1.12 -9.66
C VAL A 508 15.67 -0.22 -8.57
N PRO A 509 16.17 1.03 -8.41
CA PRO A 509 15.62 1.96 -7.42
C PRO A 509 14.20 2.40 -7.80
N SER A 510 13.51 3.14 -6.93
CA SER A 510 12.20 3.71 -7.22
C SER A 510 12.12 4.45 -8.57
N GLY A 511 10.93 4.51 -9.14
CA GLY A 511 10.69 5.14 -10.45
C GLY A 511 9.85 4.26 -11.37
N MET A 512 9.42 4.83 -12.49
CA MET A 512 8.62 4.14 -13.51
C MET A 512 9.53 3.73 -14.69
N TYR A 513 9.90 2.46 -14.75
CA TYR A 513 10.81 1.93 -15.78
C TYR A 513 9.99 1.27 -16.88
N THR A 514 9.68 2.01 -17.93
CA THR A 514 9.06 1.42 -19.11
C THR A 514 10.13 0.60 -19.84
N SER A 515 9.87 -0.68 -20.07
CA SER A 515 10.90 -1.63 -20.49
C SER A 515 10.37 -2.63 -21.50
N GLY A 516 11.19 -2.89 -22.52
CA GLY A 516 11.19 -4.17 -23.24
C GLY A 516 11.68 -5.32 -22.36
N SER A 517 12.03 -6.46 -22.97
CA SER A 517 12.45 -7.66 -22.24
C SER A 517 13.73 -7.45 -21.40
N VAL A 518 13.67 -7.89 -20.15
CA VAL A 518 14.80 -8.03 -19.23
C VAL A 518 15.31 -9.47 -19.27
N HIS A 519 16.59 -9.62 -19.60
CA HIS A 519 17.23 -10.91 -19.87
C HIS A 519 18.06 -11.36 -18.66
N LEU A 520 17.56 -12.30 -17.87
CA LEU A 520 18.27 -12.79 -16.68
C LEU A 520 19.49 -13.66 -17.05
N LYS A 521 20.47 -13.71 -16.14
CA LYS A 521 21.65 -14.57 -16.23
C LYS A 521 21.91 -15.31 -14.92
N SER A 522 22.69 -16.39 -14.97
CA SER A 522 23.03 -17.18 -13.77
C SER A 522 23.76 -16.32 -12.74
N HIS A 523 23.53 -16.62 -11.46
CA HIS A 523 24.12 -15.95 -10.30
C HIS A 523 23.72 -14.48 -10.12
N VAL A 524 22.66 -14.02 -10.79
CA VAL A 524 22.12 -12.67 -10.67
C VAL A 524 20.90 -12.64 -9.75
N THR A 525 20.90 -11.68 -8.82
CA THR A 525 19.75 -11.26 -8.03
C THR A 525 19.22 -9.94 -8.57
N LEU A 526 18.06 -9.95 -9.23
CA LEU A 526 17.36 -8.73 -9.64
C LEU A 526 16.48 -8.25 -8.49
N VAL A 527 16.63 -7.01 -8.06
CA VAL A 527 15.90 -6.44 -6.91
C VAL A 527 15.21 -5.15 -7.30
N LEU A 528 13.89 -5.10 -7.11
CA LEU A 528 13.06 -3.92 -7.34
C LEU A 528 12.71 -3.28 -6.00
N ASP A 529 13.15 -2.03 -5.79
CA ASP A 529 12.83 -1.27 -4.57
C ASP A 529 11.32 -1.01 -4.42
N LYS A 530 10.89 -0.63 -3.22
CA LYS A 530 9.55 -0.06 -3.03
C LYS A 530 9.42 1.19 -3.91
N GLY A 531 8.30 1.31 -4.63
CA GLY A 531 8.08 2.40 -5.59
C GLY A 531 8.78 2.21 -6.95
N ALA A 532 9.54 1.13 -7.16
CA ALA A 532 10.01 0.75 -8.49
C ALA A 532 8.88 0.01 -9.24
N VAL A 533 8.48 0.56 -10.38
CA VAL A 533 7.52 -0.08 -11.29
C VAL A 533 8.25 -0.42 -12.59
N LEU A 534 8.44 -1.71 -12.85
CA LEU A 534 8.93 -2.19 -14.15
C LEU A 534 7.70 -2.45 -15.03
N LYS A 535 7.45 -1.55 -15.98
CA LYS A 535 6.27 -1.56 -16.84
C LYS A 535 6.60 -2.10 -18.22
N ALA A 536 5.82 -3.09 -18.68
CA ALA A 536 5.97 -3.61 -20.02
C ALA A 536 5.70 -2.53 -21.08
N MET A 537 6.54 -2.49 -22.11
CA MET A 537 6.36 -1.62 -23.27
C MET A 537 5.67 -2.37 -24.42
N PRO A 538 4.58 -1.84 -25.02
CA PRO A 538 3.97 -2.46 -26.19
C PRO A 538 4.97 -2.60 -27.36
N GLY A 539 4.99 -3.75 -28.02
CA GLY A 539 5.75 -3.95 -29.27
C GLY A 539 7.28 -4.04 -29.12
N ALA A 540 7.81 -3.99 -27.89
CA ALA A 540 9.25 -4.02 -27.61
C ALA A 540 9.68 -5.25 -26.80
N VAL A 541 8.91 -6.35 -26.88
CA VAL A 541 9.13 -7.59 -26.12
C VAL A 541 9.39 -8.73 -27.10
N ASP A 542 10.36 -9.61 -26.82
CA ASP A 542 10.82 -10.66 -27.77
C ASP A 542 9.73 -11.75 -28.03
N SER A 543 9.95 -12.80 -28.85
CA SER A 543 8.93 -13.86 -29.12
C SER A 543 9.28 -15.22 -28.48
N TRP A 544 8.34 -15.90 -27.79
CA TRP A 544 8.53 -16.96 -26.75
C TRP A 544 9.39 -16.53 -25.54
N GLU A 545 10.48 -15.81 -25.81
CA GLU A 545 11.17 -14.85 -24.94
C GLU A 545 10.29 -13.60 -24.64
N ALA A 546 9.00 -13.75 -24.93
CA ALA A 546 7.91 -12.78 -24.94
C ALA A 546 7.43 -12.44 -23.53
N SER A 547 8.37 -12.10 -22.68
CA SER A 547 8.12 -11.77 -21.30
C SER A 547 8.80 -10.47 -20.94
N LEU A 548 8.21 -9.77 -19.98
CA LEU A 548 8.87 -8.61 -19.39
C LEU A 548 10.19 -9.04 -18.73
N ILE A 549 10.21 -10.19 -18.05
CA ILE A 549 11.42 -10.81 -17.52
C ILE A 549 11.50 -12.26 -18.00
N TRP A 550 12.64 -12.69 -18.53
CA TRP A 550 12.83 -14.11 -18.86
C TRP A 550 14.24 -14.63 -18.60
N GLY A 551 14.34 -15.97 -18.53
CA GLY A 551 15.60 -16.69 -18.41
C GLY A 551 15.49 -18.13 -18.90
N LYS A 552 16.56 -18.64 -19.51
CA LYS A 552 16.63 -20.01 -20.03
C LYS A 552 17.96 -20.67 -19.68
N ASN A 553 17.91 -21.91 -19.18
CA ASN A 553 19.09 -22.70 -18.80
C ASN A 553 19.97 -21.97 -17.76
N LEU A 554 19.36 -21.35 -16.75
CA LEU A 554 20.07 -20.57 -15.74
C LEU A 554 20.15 -21.32 -14.40
N GLU A 555 21.13 -20.97 -13.57
CA GLU A 555 21.24 -21.46 -12.20
C GLU A 555 21.44 -20.31 -11.20
N ASN A 556 20.92 -20.48 -9.98
CA ASN A 556 21.03 -19.48 -8.89
C ASN A 556 20.54 -18.10 -9.35
N VAL A 557 19.23 -18.00 -9.62
CA VAL A 557 18.58 -16.77 -10.11
C VAL A 557 17.56 -16.30 -9.09
N LYS A 558 17.62 -15.02 -8.74
CA LYS A 558 16.75 -14.43 -7.70
C LYS A 558 16.06 -13.19 -8.21
N ILE A 559 14.77 -13.04 -7.90
CA ILE A 559 13.98 -11.85 -8.22
C ILE A 559 13.28 -11.40 -6.93
N TYR A 560 13.70 -10.29 -6.36
CA TYR A 560 13.17 -9.76 -5.10
C TYR A 560 12.47 -8.40 -5.29
N GLY A 561 11.48 -8.12 -4.46
CA GLY A 561 10.78 -6.84 -4.38
C GLY A 561 10.64 -6.35 -2.93
N PRO A 562 10.05 -5.16 -2.73
CA PRO A 562 8.59 -4.98 -2.84
C PRO A 562 8.09 -4.21 -4.06
N GLY A 563 8.93 -3.98 -5.08
CA GLY A 563 8.52 -3.31 -6.31
C GLY A 563 7.42 -4.05 -7.11
N THR A 564 6.95 -3.40 -8.17
CA THR A 564 5.83 -3.87 -9.00
C THR A 564 6.29 -4.19 -10.42
N LEU A 565 5.87 -5.34 -10.94
CA LEU A 565 5.86 -5.64 -12.37
C LEU A 565 4.48 -5.27 -12.93
N ASP A 566 4.43 -4.27 -13.81
CA ASP A 566 3.21 -3.86 -14.50
C ASP A 566 3.20 -4.44 -15.92
N GLY A 567 2.46 -5.53 -16.11
CA GLY A 567 2.28 -6.18 -17.39
C GLY A 567 1.05 -5.70 -18.17
N SER A 568 0.44 -4.56 -17.82
CA SER A 568 -0.78 -4.05 -18.48
C SER A 568 -0.66 -3.88 -20.00
N ALA A 569 0.56 -3.69 -20.51
CA ALA A 569 0.88 -3.62 -21.93
C ALA A 569 1.11 -4.99 -22.61
N LEU A 570 1.13 -6.08 -21.85
CA LEU A 570 1.30 -7.44 -22.36
C LEU A 570 0.00 -7.96 -22.96
N ILE A 571 0.12 -8.77 -24.00
CA ILE A 571 -1.00 -9.44 -24.64
C ILE A 571 -1.59 -10.48 -23.70
N ARG A 572 -2.92 -10.47 -23.61
CA ARG A 572 -3.70 -11.47 -22.86
C ARG A 572 -4.33 -12.55 -23.76
N SER A 573 -4.33 -12.32 -25.06
CA SER A 573 -4.92 -13.21 -26.08
C SER A 573 -3.99 -14.38 -26.42
N SER A 574 -4.55 -15.46 -26.97
CA SER A 574 -3.78 -16.60 -27.49
C SER A 574 -3.09 -16.32 -28.83
N GLN A 575 -3.38 -15.18 -29.47
CA GLN A 575 -2.73 -14.75 -30.70
C GLN A 575 -1.58 -13.80 -30.34
N ILE A 576 -0.36 -14.33 -30.40
CA ILE A 576 0.86 -13.58 -30.10
C ILE A 576 1.40 -13.02 -31.42
N GLY A 577 1.34 -11.70 -31.59
CA GLY A 577 1.97 -11.00 -32.70
C GLY A 577 3.50 -11.04 -32.59
N ARG A 578 4.22 -10.72 -33.68
CA ARG A 578 5.68 -10.53 -33.57
C ARG A 578 5.96 -9.30 -32.70
N GLY A 579 6.92 -9.41 -31.78
CA GLY A 579 7.37 -8.29 -30.92
C GLY A 579 6.47 -8.02 -29.71
N THR A 580 5.56 -8.94 -29.36
CA THR A 580 4.61 -8.74 -28.26
C THR A 580 4.76 -9.79 -27.19
N GLY A 581 4.87 -9.34 -25.94
CA GLY A 581 4.97 -10.17 -24.75
C GLY A 581 3.62 -10.63 -24.22
N ASP A 582 3.55 -11.82 -23.65
CA ASP A 582 2.34 -12.36 -23.04
C ASP A 582 2.59 -12.99 -21.65
N LYS A 583 3.78 -12.79 -21.06
CA LYS A 583 4.11 -13.20 -19.69
C LYS A 583 4.76 -12.08 -18.88
N GLY A 584 4.47 -12.02 -17.59
CA GLY A 584 5.26 -11.19 -16.66
C GLY A 584 6.67 -11.75 -16.51
N ILE A 585 6.77 -12.97 -15.98
CA ILE A 585 8.03 -13.70 -15.77
C ILE A 585 7.96 -15.05 -16.49
N ALA A 586 8.96 -15.40 -17.30
CA ALA A 586 9.09 -16.74 -17.88
C ALA A 586 10.47 -17.36 -17.63
N LEU A 587 10.50 -18.54 -17.01
CA LEU A 587 11.73 -19.29 -16.74
C LEU A 587 11.65 -20.66 -17.38
N LYS A 588 12.72 -21.04 -18.12
CA LYS A 588 12.82 -22.33 -18.81
C LYS A 588 14.09 -23.06 -18.42
N ARG A 589 13.96 -24.26 -17.84
CA ARG A 589 15.10 -25.12 -17.44
C ARG A 589 16.06 -24.42 -16.47
N CYS A 590 15.53 -23.68 -15.50
CA CYS A 590 16.34 -23.00 -14.50
C CYS A 590 16.38 -23.77 -13.16
N SER A 591 17.51 -23.73 -12.45
CA SER A 591 17.67 -24.35 -11.13
C SER A 591 18.01 -23.34 -10.04
N GLN A 592 17.67 -23.64 -8.78
CA GLN A 592 17.93 -22.76 -7.63
C GLN A 592 17.34 -21.36 -7.84
N VAL A 593 16.01 -21.31 -7.98
CA VAL A 593 15.28 -20.07 -8.30
C VAL A 593 14.55 -19.56 -7.07
N GLU A 594 14.69 -18.27 -6.76
CA GLU A 594 13.90 -17.61 -5.72
C GLU A 594 13.16 -16.38 -6.28
N ILE A 595 11.84 -16.32 -6.10
CA ILE A 595 11.02 -15.14 -6.37
C ILE A 595 10.34 -14.74 -5.07
N ARG A 596 10.65 -13.56 -4.53
CA ARG A 596 10.15 -13.13 -3.21
C ARG A 596 9.66 -11.69 -3.16
N ASN A 597 8.67 -11.44 -2.30
CA ASN A 597 8.22 -10.10 -1.91
C ASN A 597 7.91 -9.23 -3.13
N LEU A 598 7.18 -9.72 -4.13
CA LEU A 598 7.02 -9.02 -5.41
C LEU A 598 5.53 -8.83 -5.73
N ASN A 599 5.20 -7.68 -6.31
CA ASN A 599 3.86 -7.40 -6.83
C ASN A 599 3.86 -7.58 -8.35
N ILE A 600 2.86 -8.28 -8.89
CA ILE A 600 2.63 -8.41 -10.34
C ILE A 600 1.21 -7.96 -10.64
N LEU A 601 1.11 -6.81 -11.32
CA LEU A 601 -0.13 -6.28 -11.86
C LEU A 601 -0.24 -6.67 -13.32
N GLU A 602 -1.39 -7.24 -13.71
CA GLU A 602 -1.72 -7.59 -15.09
C GLU A 602 -0.63 -8.41 -15.79
N GLY A 603 -0.41 -9.65 -15.35
CA GLY A 603 0.69 -10.50 -15.84
C GLY A 603 0.65 -10.97 -17.31
N GLY A 604 -0.09 -10.32 -18.21
CA GLY A 604 -0.32 -10.78 -19.58
C GLY A 604 -1.21 -12.03 -19.64
N HIS A 605 -0.91 -12.97 -20.53
CA HIS A 605 -1.57 -14.28 -20.57
C HIS A 605 -1.23 -15.13 -19.34
N CYS A 606 -0.03 -15.00 -18.78
CA CYS A 606 0.32 -15.63 -17.50
C CYS A 606 1.38 -14.86 -16.72
N ALA A 607 1.12 -14.58 -15.44
CA ALA A 607 2.02 -13.77 -14.62
C ALA A 607 3.38 -14.43 -14.38
N ILE A 608 3.41 -15.71 -14.00
CA ILE A 608 4.66 -16.48 -13.85
C ILE A 608 4.53 -17.82 -14.57
N LEU A 609 5.32 -18.02 -15.61
CA LEU A 609 5.48 -19.30 -16.29
C LEU A 609 6.83 -19.92 -15.93
N ALA A 610 6.83 -21.03 -15.20
CA ALA A 610 8.01 -21.85 -14.96
C ALA A 610 7.89 -23.17 -15.72
N LEU A 611 8.91 -23.48 -16.52
CA LEU A 611 8.93 -24.65 -17.39
C LEU A 611 10.23 -25.45 -17.19
N GLY A 612 10.12 -26.64 -16.61
CA GLY A 612 11.27 -27.51 -16.38
C GLY A 612 12.22 -26.99 -15.29
N CYS A 613 11.73 -26.15 -14.38
CA CYS A 613 12.54 -25.57 -13.31
C CYS A 613 12.68 -26.52 -12.10
N GLU A 614 13.80 -26.43 -11.40
CA GLU A 614 14.12 -27.31 -10.26
C GLU A 614 14.61 -26.49 -9.06
N ASP A 615 14.24 -26.91 -7.84
CA ASP A 615 14.60 -26.25 -6.58
C ASP A 615 14.18 -24.76 -6.60
N MET A 616 12.86 -24.54 -6.67
CA MET A 616 12.26 -23.21 -6.85
C MET A 616 11.41 -22.81 -5.64
N LEU A 617 11.58 -21.56 -5.19
CA LEU A 617 10.77 -20.92 -4.16
C LEU A 617 10.06 -19.69 -4.74
N ILE A 618 8.74 -19.64 -4.56
CA ILE A 618 7.91 -18.45 -4.79
C ILE A 618 7.26 -18.11 -3.45
N ASP A 619 7.62 -16.98 -2.85
CA ASP A 619 7.28 -16.68 -1.45
C ASP A 619 6.86 -15.22 -1.29
N ASN A 620 5.71 -14.95 -0.68
CA ASN A 620 5.19 -13.60 -0.48
C ASN A 620 5.06 -12.80 -1.80
N VAL A 621 4.45 -13.41 -2.82
CA VAL A 621 4.19 -12.77 -4.12
C VAL A 621 2.70 -12.47 -4.26
N ALA A 622 2.36 -11.24 -4.60
CA ALA A 622 1.01 -10.81 -4.90
C ALA A 622 0.83 -10.68 -6.42
N VAL A 623 -0.17 -11.37 -6.97
CA VAL A 623 -0.52 -11.33 -8.39
C VAL A 623 -1.97 -10.89 -8.51
N LYS A 624 -2.22 -9.81 -9.25
CA LYS A 624 -3.55 -9.37 -9.66
C LYS A 624 -3.62 -9.37 -11.19
N THR A 625 -4.42 -10.26 -11.77
CA THR A 625 -4.48 -10.45 -13.23
C THR A 625 -5.85 -10.93 -13.69
N GLY A 626 -6.25 -10.56 -14.91
CA GLY A 626 -7.43 -11.12 -15.57
C GLY A 626 -7.23 -12.49 -16.23
N ARG A 627 -6.02 -13.04 -16.23
CA ARG A 627 -5.66 -14.34 -16.86
C ARG A 627 -4.97 -15.28 -15.85
N ASP A 628 -4.08 -16.16 -16.32
CA ASP A 628 -3.53 -17.21 -15.47
C ASP A 628 -2.47 -16.61 -14.52
N GLY A 629 -2.51 -16.98 -13.24
CA GLY A 629 -1.54 -16.51 -12.25
C GLY A 629 -0.20 -17.21 -12.45
N LEU A 630 -0.08 -18.43 -11.93
CA LEU A 630 1.12 -19.25 -12.05
C LEU A 630 0.87 -20.47 -12.93
N ILE A 631 1.79 -20.72 -13.85
CA ILE A 631 1.85 -21.98 -14.60
C ILE A 631 3.17 -22.66 -14.25
N LEU A 632 3.08 -23.79 -13.56
CA LEU A 632 4.20 -24.64 -13.19
C LEU A 632 4.15 -25.91 -14.05
N SER A 633 5.07 -26.01 -15.00
CA SER A 633 5.10 -27.08 -15.98
C SER A 633 6.38 -27.86 -15.89
N GLN A 634 6.28 -29.17 -15.67
CA GLN A 634 7.42 -30.09 -15.60
C GLN A 634 8.48 -29.69 -14.55
N CYS A 635 8.05 -29.04 -13.46
CA CYS A 635 8.95 -28.53 -12.41
C CYS A 635 9.17 -29.54 -11.28
N ARG A 636 10.32 -29.47 -10.61
CA ARG A 636 10.66 -30.36 -9.47
C ARG A 636 11.06 -29.56 -8.23
N ASN A 637 10.65 -30.04 -7.06
CA ASN A 637 10.99 -29.44 -5.75
C ASN A 637 10.62 -27.95 -5.71
N VAL A 638 9.33 -27.66 -5.86
CA VAL A 638 8.81 -26.29 -5.89
C VAL A 638 8.01 -26.00 -4.62
N ARG A 639 8.24 -24.83 -4.01
CA ARG A 639 7.40 -24.33 -2.92
C ARG A 639 6.81 -22.98 -3.29
N VAL A 640 5.48 -22.89 -3.24
CA VAL A 640 4.71 -21.65 -3.35
C VAL A 640 4.13 -21.36 -1.97
N ALA A 641 4.52 -20.25 -1.33
CA ALA A 641 4.15 -19.95 0.05
C ALA A 641 3.75 -18.48 0.25
N HIS A 642 2.77 -18.23 1.13
CA HIS A 642 2.34 -16.88 1.52
C HIS A 642 1.97 -15.98 0.33
N CYS A 643 1.50 -16.56 -0.78
CA CYS A 643 1.19 -15.82 -2.00
C CYS A 643 -0.29 -15.45 -2.06
N HIS A 644 -0.57 -14.27 -2.61
CA HIS A 644 -1.91 -13.82 -2.93
C HIS A 644 -2.09 -13.82 -4.44
N ILE A 645 -2.84 -14.79 -4.98
CA ILE A 645 -3.03 -14.92 -6.42
C ILE A 645 -4.50 -14.69 -6.77
N ASP A 646 -4.78 -13.48 -7.23
CA ASP A 646 -6.10 -13.07 -7.74
C ASP A 646 -6.09 -13.09 -9.27
N ALA A 647 -6.66 -14.15 -9.83
CA ALA A 647 -6.82 -14.39 -11.27
C ALA A 647 -8.25 -14.06 -11.75
N VAL A 648 -8.97 -13.18 -11.04
CA VAL A 648 -10.34 -12.77 -11.37
C VAL A 648 -10.34 -11.44 -12.10
N CYS A 649 -10.85 -11.46 -13.33
CA CYS A 649 -11.23 -10.24 -14.04
C CYS A 649 -12.55 -9.72 -13.46
N ARG A 650 -12.58 -8.44 -13.08
CA ARG A 650 -13.76 -7.79 -12.51
C ARG A 650 -14.25 -6.67 -13.43
N GLU A 651 -15.56 -6.61 -13.64
CA GLU A 651 -16.26 -5.47 -14.27
C GLU A 651 -17.19 -4.87 -13.22
N GLU A 652 -17.09 -3.56 -13.00
CA GLU A 652 -17.86 -2.84 -11.96
C GLU A 652 -17.74 -3.45 -10.54
N GLY A 653 -16.60 -4.07 -10.25
CA GLY A 653 -16.34 -4.75 -8.97
C GLY A 653 -16.93 -6.16 -8.86
N GLN A 654 -17.63 -6.65 -9.89
CA GLN A 654 -18.16 -8.01 -9.94
C GLN A 654 -17.28 -8.93 -10.78
N PRO A 655 -17.11 -10.21 -10.41
CA PRO A 655 -16.38 -11.17 -11.24
C PRO A 655 -17.04 -11.32 -12.63
N ALA A 656 -16.30 -10.98 -13.70
CA ALA A 656 -16.76 -11.04 -15.08
C ALA A 656 -16.04 -12.12 -15.91
N GLY A 657 -14.90 -12.61 -15.41
CA GLY A 657 -14.08 -13.60 -16.10
C GLY A 657 -12.80 -13.88 -15.33
N GLY A 658 -11.87 -14.62 -15.94
CA GLY A 658 -10.59 -14.91 -15.30
C GLY A 658 -9.83 -16.09 -15.90
N GLY A 659 -8.61 -16.28 -15.41
CA GLY A 659 -7.78 -17.45 -15.66
C GLY A 659 -7.74 -18.41 -14.47
N ASP A 660 -6.80 -19.35 -14.49
CA ASP A 660 -6.52 -20.23 -13.36
C ASP A 660 -5.51 -19.55 -12.41
N ALA A 661 -5.72 -19.61 -11.10
CA ALA A 661 -4.79 -18.96 -10.16
C ALA A 661 -3.43 -19.70 -10.14
N ILE A 662 -3.45 -21.02 -9.96
CA ILE A 662 -2.27 -21.87 -10.11
C ILE A 662 -2.62 -23.07 -10.98
N LYS A 663 -1.81 -23.29 -12.02
CA LYS A 663 -1.96 -24.37 -12.99
C LYS A 663 -0.72 -25.25 -13.04
N PHE A 664 -0.93 -26.56 -13.01
CA PHE A 664 0.08 -27.58 -13.22
C PHE A 664 -0.19 -28.29 -14.55
N VAL A 665 0.76 -28.22 -15.49
CA VAL A 665 0.60 -28.79 -16.85
C VAL A 665 1.90 -29.45 -17.29
N ASP A 666 1.87 -30.70 -17.75
CA ASP A 666 3.08 -31.36 -18.28
C ASP A 666 2.93 -31.65 -19.78
N SER A 667 3.16 -30.68 -20.66
CA SER A 667 3.11 -30.89 -22.12
C SER A 667 4.50 -31.19 -22.71
N ALA A 668 4.63 -32.28 -23.48
CA ALA A 668 5.86 -32.66 -24.19
C ALA A 668 6.14 -31.73 -25.38
N LEU A 669 5.23 -30.81 -25.70
CA LEU A 669 5.45 -29.80 -26.74
C LEU A 669 6.20 -28.57 -26.21
N SER A 670 6.27 -28.36 -24.88
CA SER A 670 6.97 -27.21 -24.30
C SER A 670 8.46 -27.50 -24.03
N LEU A 671 8.84 -28.76 -23.85
CA LEU A 671 10.21 -29.25 -23.72
C LEU A 671 10.48 -30.40 -24.70
N ASP A 672 11.72 -30.54 -25.18
CA ASP A 672 12.14 -31.63 -26.10
C ASP A 672 11.91 -33.07 -25.57
N ARG A 673 11.46 -33.23 -24.32
CA ARG A 673 11.02 -34.50 -23.71
C ARG A 673 9.99 -34.24 -22.62
N ALA A 674 9.09 -35.21 -22.37
CA ALA A 674 8.18 -35.18 -21.22
C ALA A 674 8.93 -35.44 -19.90
N LEU A 675 8.76 -34.54 -18.94
CA LEU A 675 9.25 -34.66 -17.56
C LEU A 675 8.07 -34.54 -16.57
N PRO A 676 8.10 -35.23 -15.44
CA PRO A 676 7.04 -35.12 -14.43
C PRO A 676 7.17 -33.81 -13.64
N SER A 677 6.04 -33.13 -13.38
CA SER A 677 5.97 -32.19 -12.27
C SER A 677 5.90 -32.95 -10.95
N LYS A 678 6.89 -32.77 -10.07
CA LYS A 678 7.03 -33.56 -8.84
C LYS A 678 7.46 -32.76 -7.62
N ASN A 679 6.91 -33.11 -6.45
CA ASN A 679 7.24 -32.51 -5.16
C ASN A 679 6.96 -30.99 -5.17
N ILE A 680 5.69 -30.63 -5.34
CA ILE A 680 5.27 -29.23 -5.34
C ILE A 680 4.29 -28.98 -4.20
N THR A 681 4.63 -28.03 -3.33
CA THR A 681 3.79 -27.64 -2.19
C THR A 681 3.31 -26.21 -2.37
N VAL A 682 1.99 -26.01 -2.27
CA VAL A 682 1.33 -24.71 -2.17
C VAL A 682 0.83 -24.57 -0.73
N ARG A 683 1.36 -23.61 0.02
CA ARG A 683 1.00 -23.44 1.45
C ARG A 683 0.73 -21.99 1.85
N ASP A 684 -0.20 -21.79 2.78
CA ASP A 684 -0.47 -20.47 3.36
C ASP A 684 -0.83 -19.40 2.32
N CYS A 685 -1.46 -19.83 1.21
CA CYS A 685 -1.77 -18.99 0.08
C CYS A 685 -3.26 -18.61 0.05
N PHE A 686 -3.53 -17.47 -0.57
CA PHE A 686 -4.87 -17.09 -1.00
C PHE A 686 -4.97 -17.20 -2.52
N LEU A 687 -5.97 -17.92 -3.02
CA LEU A 687 -6.21 -18.14 -4.44
C LEU A 687 -7.64 -17.72 -4.81
N ALA A 688 -7.79 -16.78 -5.75
CA ALA A 688 -9.07 -16.39 -6.31
C ALA A 688 -9.10 -16.62 -7.82
N SER A 689 -10.14 -17.31 -8.31
CA SER A 689 -10.36 -17.55 -9.74
C SER A 689 -11.79 -17.99 -10.00
N VAL A 690 -12.42 -17.44 -11.05
CA VAL A 690 -13.72 -17.87 -11.57
C VAL A 690 -13.66 -19.15 -12.42
N ARG A 691 -12.46 -19.72 -12.60
CA ARG A 691 -12.25 -21.02 -13.25
C ARG A 691 -11.88 -22.04 -12.19
N SER A 692 -10.61 -22.47 -12.19
CA SER A 692 -10.06 -23.39 -11.23
C SER A 692 -8.87 -22.73 -10.52
N PRO A 693 -9.03 -22.30 -9.26
CA PRO A 693 -7.94 -21.75 -8.45
C PRO A 693 -6.72 -22.69 -8.35
N GLY A 694 -6.95 -24.00 -8.27
CA GLY A 694 -5.91 -25.02 -8.44
C GLY A 694 -6.25 -25.98 -9.58
N GLN A 695 -5.58 -25.87 -10.72
CA GLN A 695 -5.83 -26.72 -11.90
C GLN A 695 -4.71 -27.73 -12.11
N LEU A 696 -5.03 -29.02 -12.02
CA LEU A 696 -4.14 -30.15 -12.27
C LEU A 696 -4.49 -30.78 -13.63
N SER A 697 -3.71 -30.46 -14.65
CA SER A 697 -3.84 -30.87 -16.07
C SER A 697 -5.15 -30.45 -16.78
N THR A 698 -4.99 -30.11 -18.07
CA THR A 698 -6.02 -30.23 -19.12
C THR A 698 -5.42 -30.82 -20.41
N GLU A 699 -4.08 -31.05 -20.47
CA GLU A 699 -3.28 -31.38 -21.68
C GLU A 699 -1.93 -32.04 -21.31
N SER A 700 -1.84 -32.75 -20.17
CA SER A 700 -0.57 -33.32 -19.72
C SER A 700 -0.24 -34.67 -20.38
N VAL A 701 0.94 -34.76 -20.98
CA VAL A 701 1.62 -35.99 -21.44
C VAL A 701 2.65 -36.49 -20.42
N GLY A 702 3.07 -35.66 -19.44
CA GLY A 702 3.87 -36.07 -18.27
C GLY A 702 3.02 -36.36 -17.02
N SER A 703 3.64 -37.00 -16.00
CA SER A 703 2.95 -37.35 -14.75
C SER A 703 3.08 -36.27 -13.66
N LEU A 704 1.97 -35.89 -13.04
CA LEU A 704 1.96 -35.10 -11.80
C LEU A 704 2.17 -36.02 -10.58
N LYS A 705 3.13 -35.72 -9.70
CA LYS A 705 3.47 -36.55 -8.52
C LYS A 705 3.70 -35.72 -7.26
N HIS A 706 3.05 -36.05 -6.14
CA HIS A 706 3.21 -35.34 -4.85
C HIS A 706 2.98 -33.82 -4.99
N ILE A 707 1.79 -33.44 -5.45
CA ILE A 707 1.32 -32.05 -5.42
C ILE A 707 0.45 -31.87 -4.18
N GLN A 708 0.82 -30.91 -3.33
CA GLN A 708 0.19 -30.72 -2.03
C GLN A 708 -0.30 -29.29 -1.87
N PHE A 709 -1.52 -29.13 -1.37
CA PHE A 709 -2.08 -27.86 -0.93
C PHE A 709 -2.26 -27.92 0.59
N GLU A 710 -1.73 -26.94 1.31
CA GLU A 710 -1.80 -26.82 2.77
C GLU A 710 -2.28 -25.41 3.14
N ASN A 711 -3.14 -25.27 4.15
CA ASN A 711 -3.61 -23.97 4.65
C ASN A 711 -3.91 -22.93 3.54
N THR A 712 -4.59 -23.35 2.47
CA THR A 712 -4.84 -22.50 1.29
C THR A 712 -6.30 -22.09 1.28
N ARG A 713 -6.55 -20.78 1.26
CA ARG A 713 -7.91 -20.23 1.14
C ARG A 713 -8.24 -20.01 -0.33
N ILE A 714 -9.41 -20.46 -0.74
CA ILE A 714 -9.88 -20.39 -2.12
C ILE A 714 -11.18 -19.57 -2.18
N LEU A 715 -11.26 -18.59 -3.10
CA LEU A 715 -12.45 -17.76 -3.33
C LEU A 715 -12.84 -17.67 -4.81
N HIS A 716 -14.08 -17.20 -5.05
CA HIS A 716 -14.68 -16.93 -6.36
C HIS A 716 -14.75 -18.13 -7.32
N VAL A 717 -14.81 -19.36 -6.80
CA VAL A 717 -14.81 -20.62 -7.58
C VAL A 717 -16.01 -20.69 -8.53
N GLY A 718 -15.77 -20.55 -9.84
CA GLY A 718 -16.80 -20.71 -10.87
C GLY A 718 -16.88 -22.11 -11.48
N LYS A 719 -15.77 -22.87 -11.54
CA LYS A 719 -15.77 -24.27 -11.99
C LYS A 719 -15.55 -25.27 -10.85
N ALA A 720 -14.36 -25.27 -10.26
CA ALA A 720 -14.00 -26.17 -9.17
C ALA A 720 -12.82 -25.58 -8.37
N GLY A 721 -12.78 -25.79 -7.05
CA GLY A 721 -11.73 -25.21 -6.20
C GLY A 721 -10.35 -25.76 -6.54
N VAL A 722 -10.22 -27.09 -6.49
CA VAL A 722 -9.10 -27.84 -7.07
C VAL A 722 -9.68 -28.83 -8.06
N SER A 723 -9.22 -28.81 -9.31
CA SER A 723 -9.68 -29.71 -10.35
C SER A 723 -8.56 -30.53 -10.94
N ILE A 724 -8.84 -31.81 -11.20
CA ILE A 724 -8.01 -32.68 -12.03
C ILE A 724 -8.74 -32.88 -13.34
N THR A 725 -8.09 -32.60 -14.48
CA THR A 725 -8.72 -32.76 -15.79
C THR A 725 -7.82 -33.56 -16.72
N SER A 726 -8.37 -34.66 -17.24
CA SER A 726 -7.79 -35.44 -18.33
C SER A 726 -8.61 -35.12 -19.58
N LYS A 727 -7.95 -34.69 -20.67
CA LYS A 727 -8.57 -34.61 -21.99
C LYS A 727 -8.15 -35.80 -22.83
#